data_AF-A0A971TH78-F1
#
_entry.id   AF-A0A971TH78-F1
#
_cell.length_a   1.000
_cell.length_b   1.000
_cell.length_c   1.000
_cell.angle_alpha   90.00
_cell.angle_beta   90.00
_cell.angle_gamma   90.00
#
_symmetry.space_group_name_H-M   'P 1'
#
loop_
_entity.id
_entity.type
_entity.pdbx_description
1 polymer ?
#
loop_
_entity_poly.entity_id
_entity_poly.type
_entity_poly.pdbx_seq_one_letter_code
_entity_poly.pdbx_strand_id
1 'polypeptide(L)'
;SQVSLAGDSATHDPFSLTVAEAARLLGIETDHETVYILSTNAFAPDLRPDEPCRCCWRLQGRERSLDLVAARLGMTVRELPDAHDSASPAPNDPTQTESWLVEHFRKPLVPIIRNAMADGRVVISRGEWDPAHASWVLWGIVTDAKDDGTILGATLNGRTDNPIVFLRQGYALARSEPKLDQRQADLAVLQRAVDRIRGERAPFAPGQIVFGVKAMDVWIAQMQGSFQPADPPWFDGDADDPVCKLRAKLTASSTYQGAQAAAKYLRQAARRLPQTARPHLTTAADHYDRIVELLHPAMTGQGGESYDQLIGDIQKQKNHAANVLTPIKAELAAAANAMEKALAASHADTLSLDDVPAGQGEGNPFAMGLSVILNYGGTPADYDTLMGDLGLAFIFQASDQVTRYDGALDVGWWPLDPECIPTYLEFVSRTVGQRIDYIRADEPSYHANAKQHYHQRFEPIVRAELSAGRPLLANNGFWTVVTACDTNDSPLSGHCPCTTEKQTERLDWPSRYPWRLAILSGPATPLDRKLADRQAIVHAVALARDEVTMPQGFLTGQKAFALWAQTLRDFEHRGQARWHANARLHLVLNRRSADAYLRAMADRHPQNVAQRLLAAADLYRQVIDAINAADISDQALIESTAGREHLAQRIERVAELEAQAADELQSAAQAMEAQ
;
A
#
# COMPACT_ATOMS: atom_id res chain seq x y z
N SER A 1 -21.94 20.83 9.17
CA SER A 1 -23.06 19.98 8.76
C SER A 1 -23.95 19.69 9.97
N GLN A 2 -25.28 19.74 9.83
CA GLN A 2 -26.20 19.36 10.92
C GLN A 2 -26.31 17.83 10.99
N VAL A 3 -26.38 17.27 12.21
CA VAL A 3 -26.58 15.83 12.44
C VAL A 3 -27.96 15.41 11.95
N SER A 4 -28.02 14.33 11.16
CA SER A 4 -29.23 13.77 10.59
C SER A 4 -29.19 12.24 10.69
N LEU A 5 -29.24 11.73 11.93
CA LEU A 5 -29.30 10.30 12.20
C LEU A 5 -30.75 9.87 12.32
N ALA A 6 -31.27 9.13 11.34
CA ALA A 6 -32.59 8.52 11.39
C ALA A 6 -32.52 7.12 10.78
N GLY A 7 -33.25 6.16 11.34
CA GLY A 7 -33.26 4.80 10.83
C GLY A 7 -34.18 3.89 11.62
N ASP A 8 -34.34 2.68 11.13
CA ASP A 8 -35.10 1.63 11.81
C ASP A 8 -34.15 0.54 12.27
N SER A 9 -34.06 0.35 13.58
CA SER A 9 -33.19 -0.67 14.16
C SER A 9 -33.58 -2.08 13.71
N ALA A 10 -34.82 -2.34 13.28
CA ALA A 10 -35.21 -3.65 12.76
C ALA A 10 -34.62 -3.96 11.38
N THR A 11 -34.22 -2.92 10.66
CA THR A 11 -33.75 -3.03 9.27
C THR A 11 -32.33 -2.50 9.05
N HIS A 12 -31.74 -1.86 10.05
CA HIS A 12 -30.41 -1.28 9.99
C HIS A 12 -29.57 -1.63 11.22
N ASP A 13 -28.28 -1.84 10.98
CA ASP A 13 -27.28 -1.89 12.04
C ASP A 13 -27.03 -0.48 12.63
N PRO A 14 -27.38 -0.22 13.91
CA PRO A 14 -27.27 1.12 14.50
C PRO A 14 -25.84 1.66 14.51
N PHE A 15 -24.85 0.81 14.80
CA PHE A 15 -23.44 1.21 14.82
C PHE A 15 -23.00 1.73 13.45
N SER A 16 -23.30 0.97 12.39
CA SER A 16 -22.88 1.32 11.04
C SER A 16 -23.57 2.60 10.54
N LEU A 17 -24.84 2.83 10.91
CA LEU A 17 -25.51 4.10 10.61
C LEU A 17 -24.87 5.28 11.33
N THR A 18 -24.59 5.13 12.63
CA THR A 18 -23.93 6.17 13.43
C THR A 18 -22.56 6.54 12.87
N VAL A 19 -21.75 5.55 12.49
CA VAL A 19 -20.41 5.79 11.93
C VAL A 19 -20.47 6.38 10.52
N ALA A 20 -21.42 5.96 9.66
CA ALA A 20 -21.62 6.56 8.35
C ALA A 20 -22.00 8.05 8.47
N GLU A 21 -22.90 8.38 9.39
CA GLU A 21 -23.27 9.77 9.65
C GLU A 21 -22.10 10.57 10.25
N ALA A 22 -21.31 9.97 11.15
CA ALA A 22 -20.11 10.61 11.69
C ALA A 22 -19.06 10.91 10.59
N ALA A 23 -18.85 9.98 9.66
CA ALA A 23 -17.99 10.20 8.50
C ALA A 23 -18.51 11.35 7.61
N ARG A 24 -19.82 11.42 7.37
CA ARG A 24 -20.45 12.53 6.64
C ARG A 24 -20.24 13.88 7.32
N LEU A 25 -20.35 13.94 8.65
CA LEU A 25 -20.07 15.15 9.43
C LEU A 25 -18.60 15.60 9.33
N LEU A 26 -17.68 14.67 9.13
CA LEU A 26 -16.25 14.90 8.85
C LEU A 26 -15.96 15.22 7.37
N GLY A 27 -16.97 15.26 6.51
CA GLY A 27 -16.83 15.52 5.08
C GLY A 27 -16.25 14.33 4.29
N ILE A 28 -16.51 13.11 4.74
CA ILE A 28 -16.15 11.85 4.07
C ILE A 28 -17.42 11.25 3.47
N GLU A 29 -17.38 10.93 2.17
CA GLU A 29 -18.48 10.29 1.47
C GLU A 29 -18.47 8.78 1.73
N THR A 30 -19.55 8.26 2.31
CA THR A 30 -19.77 6.83 2.57
C THR A 30 -21.25 6.58 2.83
N ASP A 31 -21.65 5.32 2.90
CA ASP A 31 -23.01 4.90 3.23
C ASP A 31 -23.04 3.83 4.34
N HIS A 32 -24.26 3.49 4.78
CA HIS A 32 -24.52 2.47 5.80
C HIS A 32 -23.91 1.12 5.43
N GLU A 33 -24.15 0.65 4.21
CA GLU A 33 -23.77 -0.68 3.76
C GLU A 33 -22.25 -0.83 3.73
N THR A 34 -21.54 0.19 3.26
CA THR A 34 -20.06 0.25 3.24
C THR A 34 -19.50 0.10 4.65
N VAL A 35 -20.03 0.85 5.61
CA VAL A 35 -19.59 0.75 7.02
C VAL A 35 -19.99 -0.60 7.62
N TYR A 36 -21.16 -1.15 7.26
CA TYR A 36 -21.64 -2.44 7.76
C TYR A 36 -20.75 -3.61 7.34
N ILE A 37 -20.20 -3.53 6.12
CA ILE A 37 -19.17 -4.44 5.62
C ILE A 37 -17.82 -4.20 6.29
N LEU A 38 -17.33 -2.96 6.31
CA LEU A 38 -16.00 -2.63 6.88
C LEU A 38 -15.90 -2.95 8.38
N SER A 39 -17.01 -2.77 9.11
CA SER A 39 -17.12 -3.15 10.52
C SER A 39 -17.26 -4.65 10.73
N THR A 40 -17.36 -5.45 9.66
CA THR A 40 -17.59 -6.90 9.63
C THR A 40 -18.89 -7.37 10.31
N ASN A 41 -19.75 -6.43 10.72
CA ASN A 41 -20.99 -6.69 11.44
C ASN A 41 -22.05 -7.41 10.58
N ALA A 42 -21.88 -7.40 9.25
CA ALA A 42 -22.70 -8.15 8.30
C ALA A 42 -22.41 -9.66 8.28
N PHE A 43 -21.19 -10.08 8.62
CA PHE A 43 -20.71 -11.44 8.34
C PHE A 43 -21.11 -12.46 9.42
N ALA A 44 -21.34 -12.04 10.65
CA ALA A 44 -21.63 -12.96 11.74
C ALA A 44 -22.37 -12.29 12.91
N PRO A 45 -23.27 -13.01 13.59
CA PRO A 45 -23.92 -12.53 14.80
C PRO A 45 -22.93 -12.42 15.97
N ASP A 46 -23.31 -11.63 16.96
CA ASP A 46 -22.66 -11.48 18.26
C ASP A 46 -23.70 -11.76 19.35
N LEU A 47 -23.30 -12.38 20.47
CA LEU A 47 -24.18 -12.65 21.61
C LEU A 47 -23.44 -12.50 22.92
N ARG A 48 -24.19 -12.21 23.98
CA ARG A 48 -23.68 -12.16 25.34
C ARG A 48 -24.30 -13.30 26.17
N PRO A 49 -23.55 -14.39 26.48
CA PRO A 49 -24.12 -15.59 27.08
C PRO A 49 -24.63 -15.41 28.52
N ASP A 50 -24.06 -14.47 29.26
CA ASP A 50 -24.36 -14.18 30.67
C ASP A 50 -25.54 -13.22 30.87
N GLU A 51 -26.05 -12.58 29.81
CA GLU A 51 -27.24 -11.71 29.91
C GLU A 51 -28.53 -12.57 29.90
N PRO A 52 -29.32 -12.56 31.01
CA PRO A 52 -30.58 -13.33 31.09
C PRO A 52 -31.66 -12.78 30.17
N CYS A 53 -31.50 -11.51 29.80
CA CYS A 53 -32.42 -10.77 28.98
C CYS A 53 -32.16 -11.08 27.49
N ARG A 54 -33.18 -11.61 26.80
CA ARG A 54 -33.16 -11.95 25.35
C ARG A 54 -33.02 -10.73 24.42
N CYS A 55 -32.44 -9.62 24.89
CA CYS A 55 -32.85 -8.28 24.52
C CYS A 55 -31.90 -7.42 23.74
N CYS A 56 -30.62 -7.71 23.82
CA CYS A 56 -29.59 -6.87 23.25
C CYS A 56 -28.53 -7.69 22.51
N TRP A 57 -28.92 -8.88 22.04
CA TRP A 57 -28.19 -9.91 21.28
C TRP A 57 -27.52 -9.45 19.97
N ARG A 58 -27.34 -8.15 19.78
CA ARG A 58 -26.86 -7.58 18.52
C ARG A 58 -26.32 -6.15 18.68
N LEU A 59 -26.07 -5.69 19.90
CA LEU A 59 -25.79 -4.26 20.18
C LEU A 59 -24.39 -4.04 20.78
N GLN A 60 -23.62 -5.10 21.02
CA GLN A 60 -22.37 -5.04 21.75
C GLN A 60 -21.22 -5.63 20.91
N GLY A 61 -20.02 -5.05 20.98
CA GLY A 61 -18.88 -5.57 20.22
C GLY A 61 -18.95 -5.28 18.71
N ARG A 62 -19.80 -4.34 18.30
CA ARG A 62 -19.94 -3.88 16.91
C ARG A 62 -18.80 -2.97 16.47
N GLU A 63 -18.17 -2.34 17.45
CA GLU A 63 -17.03 -1.42 17.34
C GLU A 63 -15.68 -2.12 17.16
N ARG A 64 -15.63 -3.46 17.27
CA ARG A 64 -14.38 -4.25 17.25
C ARG A 64 -13.55 -4.11 15.97
N SER A 65 -14.15 -3.63 14.88
CA SER A 65 -13.47 -3.34 13.61
C SER A 65 -13.50 -1.86 13.24
N LEU A 66 -13.72 -0.96 14.21
CA LEU A 66 -13.73 0.49 13.97
C LEU A 66 -12.36 0.99 13.48
N ASP A 67 -11.28 0.32 13.86
CA ASP A 67 -9.93 0.55 13.33
C ASP A 67 -9.86 0.36 11.81
N LEU A 68 -10.47 -0.72 11.30
CA LEU A 68 -10.51 -1.02 9.86
C LEU A 68 -11.38 -0.01 9.10
N VAL A 69 -12.55 0.33 9.66
CA VAL A 69 -13.42 1.37 9.08
C VAL A 69 -12.66 2.69 8.96
N ALA A 70 -11.98 3.11 10.04
CA ALA A 70 -11.23 4.35 10.08
C ALA A 70 -10.04 4.34 9.11
N ALA A 71 -9.28 3.25 9.05
CA ALA A 71 -8.16 3.11 8.13
C ALA A 71 -8.59 3.23 6.66
N ARG A 72 -9.73 2.65 6.27
CA ARG A 72 -10.22 2.74 4.88
C ARG A 72 -10.88 4.08 4.54
N LEU A 73 -11.61 4.68 5.48
CA LEU A 73 -12.34 5.93 5.24
C LEU A 73 -11.48 7.19 5.46
N GLY A 74 -10.27 7.06 6.00
CA GLY A 74 -9.43 8.21 6.34
C GLY A 74 -9.92 8.90 7.60
N MET A 75 -9.97 8.15 8.71
CA MET A 75 -10.26 8.68 10.03
C MET A 75 -9.21 8.24 11.05
N THR A 76 -9.06 9.06 12.10
CA THR A 76 -8.43 8.64 13.35
C THR A 76 -9.49 8.35 14.39
N VAL A 77 -9.23 7.36 15.24
CA VAL A 77 -10.12 6.92 16.31
C VAL A 77 -9.39 7.13 17.63
N ARG A 78 -10.07 7.76 18.58
CA ARG A 78 -9.63 7.84 19.98
C ARG A 78 -10.74 7.31 20.86
N GLU A 79 -10.47 6.26 21.62
CA GLU A 79 -11.38 5.78 22.64
C GLU A 79 -11.48 6.80 23.78
N LEU A 80 -12.71 7.05 24.24
CA LEU A 80 -12.96 7.82 25.46
C LEU A 80 -12.64 6.93 26.67
N PRO A 81 -12.13 7.49 27.77
CA PRO A 81 -11.85 6.69 28.96
C PRO A 81 -13.15 6.06 29.49
N ASP A 82 -13.03 4.83 29.97
CA ASP A 82 -14.14 4.16 30.65
C ASP A 82 -14.35 4.80 32.03
N ALA A 83 -15.51 5.43 32.22
CA ALA A 83 -15.85 6.06 33.49
C ALA A 83 -16.11 5.02 34.60
N HIS A 84 -16.40 3.75 34.25
CA HIS A 84 -16.66 2.68 35.22
C HIS A 84 -15.47 2.39 36.14
N ASP A 85 -14.24 2.41 35.62
CA ASP A 85 -13.04 2.07 36.39
C ASP A 85 -12.69 3.11 37.46
N SER A 86 -13.31 4.29 37.40
CA SER A 86 -13.03 5.43 38.28
C SER A 86 -14.15 5.75 39.30
N ALA A 87 -15.28 5.05 39.23
CA ALA A 87 -16.46 5.39 40.03
C ALA A 87 -16.47 4.68 41.41
N SER A 88 -16.73 5.44 42.48
CA SER A 88 -17.09 4.90 43.81
C SER A 88 -18.31 3.98 43.70
N PRO A 89 -18.45 2.88 44.48
CA PRO A 89 -19.55 1.92 44.32
C PRO A 89 -20.94 2.60 44.31
N ALA A 90 -21.83 2.09 43.46
CA ALA A 90 -23.18 2.61 43.32
C ALA A 90 -23.94 2.57 44.65
N PRO A 91 -24.76 3.60 44.96
CA PRO A 91 -25.56 3.61 46.17
C PRO A 91 -26.60 2.49 46.15
N ASN A 92 -26.84 1.86 47.30
CA ASN A 92 -27.89 0.83 47.47
C ASN A 92 -29.31 1.42 47.44
N ASP A 93 -29.44 2.74 47.60
CA ASP A 93 -30.70 3.48 47.55
C ASP A 93 -31.01 3.92 46.11
N PRO A 94 -32.06 3.39 45.46
CA PRO A 94 -32.45 3.75 44.10
C PRO A 94 -32.75 5.24 43.91
N THR A 95 -33.12 5.96 44.98
CA THR A 95 -33.43 7.40 44.90
C THR A 95 -32.18 8.27 44.77
N GLN A 96 -30.99 7.71 45.04
CA GLN A 96 -29.69 8.39 44.92
C GLN A 96 -28.92 8.02 43.65
N THR A 97 -29.39 7.00 42.91
CA THR A 97 -28.71 6.47 41.73
C THR A 97 -28.51 7.52 40.64
N GLU A 98 -29.52 8.34 40.35
CA GLU A 98 -29.44 9.35 39.29
C GLU A 98 -28.40 10.44 39.60
N SER A 99 -28.42 10.98 40.82
CA SER A 99 -27.44 11.97 41.27
C SER A 99 -26.02 11.39 41.26
N TRP A 100 -25.86 10.12 41.66
CA TRP A 100 -24.57 9.44 41.60
C TRP A 100 -24.09 9.23 40.15
N LEU A 101 -24.98 8.89 39.21
CA LEU A 101 -24.67 8.78 37.78
C LEU A 101 -24.24 10.13 37.17
N VAL A 102 -24.87 11.24 37.58
CA VAL A 102 -24.43 12.58 37.19
C VAL A 102 -23.01 12.85 37.67
N GLU A 103 -22.76 12.72 38.98
CA GLU A 103 -21.49 13.14 39.61
C GLU A 103 -20.30 12.26 39.24
N HIS A 104 -20.51 10.94 39.19
CA HIS A 104 -19.40 9.98 39.04
C HIS A 104 -19.23 9.42 37.63
N PHE A 105 -20.22 9.56 36.73
CA PHE A 105 -20.11 9.09 35.35
C PHE A 105 -20.14 10.22 34.33
N ARG A 106 -21.18 11.05 34.34
CA ARG A 106 -21.37 12.03 33.25
C ARG A 106 -20.47 13.25 33.41
N LYS A 107 -20.44 13.89 34.58
CA LYS A 107 -19.61 15.08 34.82
C LYS A 107 -18.12 14.87 34.51
N PRO A 108 -17.48 13.74 34.87
CA PRO A 108 -16.08 13.48 34.48
C PRO A 108 -15.86 13.38 32.96
N LEU A 109 -16.85 12.92 32.20
CA LEU A 109 -16.77 12.78 30.75
C LEU A 109 -17.04 14.09 30.00
N VAL A 110 -17.83 15.01 30.58
CA VAL A 110 -18.16 16.31 29.98
C VAL A 110 -16.93 17.07 29.46
N PRO A 111 -15.87 17.35 30.25
CA PRO A 111 -14.72 18.10 29.74
C PRO A 111 -13.99 17.36 28.60
N ILE A 112 -13.96 16.03 28.62
CA ILE A 112 -13.31 15.21 27.59
C ILE A 112 -14.09 15.28 26.28
N ILE A 113 -15.41 15.12 26.36
CA ILE A 113 -16.33 15.21 25.22
C ILE A 113 -16.31 16.61 24.64
N ARG A 114 -16.42 17.65 25.48
CA ARG A 114 -16.36 19.05 25.05
C ARG A 114 -15.05 19.38 24.35
N ASN A 115 -13.91 18.96 24.90
CA ASN A 115 -12.61 19.17 24.27
C ASN A 115 -12.52 18.45 22.92
N ALA A 116 -12.96 17.20 22.84
CA ALA A 116 -12.98 16.47 21.57
C ALA A 116 -13.84 17.17 20.50
N MET A 117 -15.04 17.62 20.86
CA MET A 117 -15.92 18.35 19.94
C MET A 117 -15.35 19.73 19.56
N ALA A 118 -14.70 20.43 20.49
CA ALA A 118 -14.02 21.69 20.22
C ALA A 118 -12.83 21.54 19.25
N ASP A 119 -12.13 20.41 19.30
CA ASP A 119 -11.08 20.03 18.35
C ASP A 119 -11.63 19.59 16.96
N GLY A 120 -12.94 19.75 16.73
CA GLY A 120 -13.59 19.38 15.47
C GLY A 120 -13.83 17.87 15.30
N ARG A 121 -13.72 17.08 16.37
CA ARG A 121 -14.00 15.64 16.34
C ARG A 121 -15.49 15.36 16.47
N VAL A 122 -15.95 14.29 15.83
CA VAL A 122 -17.30 13.75 16.02
C VAL A 122 -17.24 12.67 17.10
N VAL A 123 -18.03 12.83 18.16
CA VAL A 123 -18.08 11.86 19.26
C VAL A 123 -19.26 10.91 19.04
N ILE A 124 -18.97 9.62 18.95
CA ILE A 124 -19.98 8.55 18.88
C ILE A 124 -19.98 7.73 20.16
N SER A 125 -21.12 7.17 20.53
CA SER A 125 -21.21 6.34 21.72
C SER A 125 -22.32 5.30 21.64
N ARG A 126 -22.08 4.17 22.30
CA ARG A 126 -23.12 3.27 22.79
C ARG A 126 -23.63 3.80 24.13
N GLY A 127 -24.71 4.57 24.05
CA GLY A 127 -25.37 5.16 25.20
C GLY A 127 -26.52 4.31 25.73
N GLU A 128 -26.76 4.42 27.02
CA GLU A 128 -28.08 4.18 27.61
C GLU A 128 -28.86 5.49 27.52
N TRP A 129 -29.71 5.60 26.52
CA TRP A 129 -30.57 6.75 26.29
C TRP A 129 -31.76 6.69 27.24
N ASP A 130 -32.25 7.86 27.65
CA ASP A 130 -33.49 7.93 28.43
C ASP A 130 -34.63 7.20 27.68
N PRO A 131 -35.22 6.13 28.26
CA PRO A 131 -36.27 5.34 27.63
C PRO A 131 -37.51 6.14 27.25
N ALA A 132 -37.76 7.28 27.91
CA ALA A 132 -38.86 8.18 27.57
C ALA A 132 -38.66 8.87 26.21
N HIS A 133 -37.42 8.88 25.70
CA HIS A 133 -37.02 9.65 24.52
C HIS A 133 -36.48 8.77 23.38
N ALA A 134 -35.76 7.69 23.69
CA ALA A 134 -35.20 6.77 22.70
C ALA A 134 -35.12 5.32 23.21
N SER A 135 -34.80 4.36 22.33
CA SER A 135 -34.57 2.99 22.77
C SER A 135 -33.33 2.92 23.67
N TRP A 136 -33.47 2.25 24.82
CA TRP A 136 -32.51 2.27 25.93
C TRP A 136 -31.07 2.07 25.47
N VAL A 137 -30.71 1.03 24.72
CA VAL A 137 -29.31 0.80 24.31
C VAL A 137 -29.16 0.92 22.79
N LEU A 138 -28.58 2.02 22.31
CA LEU A 138 -28.29 2.23 20.88
C LEU A 138 -26.99 3.01 20.68
N TRP A 139 -26.39 2.85 19.50
CA TRP A 139 -25.34 3.74 19.04
C TRP A 139 -25.91 5.08 18.59
N GLY A 140 -25.20 6.17 18.90
CA GLY A 140 -25.59 7.52 18.53
C GLY A 140 -24.41 8.49 18.52
N ILE A 141 -24.70 9.73 18.13
CA ILE A 141 -23.72 10.82 18.03
C ILE A 141 -23.98 11.80 19.16
N VAL A 142 -22.96 12.15 19.94
CA VAL A 142 -23.09 13.18 20.98
C VAL A 142 -23.17 14.56 20.32
N THR A 143 -24.14 15.35 20.72
CA THR A 143 -24.45 16.66 20.13
C THR A 143 -24.21 17.82 21.10
N ASP A 144 -24.30 17.56 22.41
CA ASP A 144 -24.06 18.56 23.44
C ASP A 144 -23.59 17.90 24.75
N ALA A 145 -22.79 18.61 25.53
CA ALA A 145 -22.35 18.20 26.87
C ALA A 145 -22.19 19.43 27.77
N LYS A 146 -22.92 19.45 28.88
CA LYS A 146 -23.05 20.61 29.79
C LYS A 146 -22.38 20.35 31.13
N ASP A 147 -21.96 21.43 31.79
CA ASP A 147 -21.19 21.36 33.05
C ASP A 147 -21.99 20.77 34.23
N ASP A 148 -23.33 20.73 34.12
CA ASP A 148 -24.20 20.06 35.08
C ASP A 148 -24.20 18.52 34.94
N GLY A 149 -23.51 17.98 33.94
CA GLY A 149 -23.47 16.55 33.63
C GLY A 149 -24.49 16.11 32.58
N THR A 150 -25.29 17.02 32.02
CA THR A 150 -26.21 16.70 30.92
C THR A 150 -25.41 16.41 29.65
N ILE A 151 -25.59 15.23 29.06
CA ILE A 151 -25.06 14.87 27.74
C ILE A 151 -26.23 14.54 26.83
N LEU A 152 -26.28 15.18 25.67
CA LEU A 152 -27.33 15.00 24.67
C LEU A 152 -26.75 14.37 23.40
N GLY A 153 -27.59 13.65 22.66
CA GLY A 153 -27.16 13.06 21.39
C GLY A 153 -28.28 12.77 20.41
N ALA A 154 -27.84 12.50 19.18
CA ALA A 154 -28.67 12.01 18.10
C ALA A 154 -28.70 10.47 18.06
N THR A 155 -29.89 9.91 17.86
CA THR A 155 -30.11 8.46 17.71
C THR A 155 -31.02 8.19 16.51
N LEU A 156 -31.35 6.92 16.26
CA LEU A 156 -32.16 6.50 15.11
C LEU A 156 -33.57 7.12 15.04
N ASN A 157 -34.07 7.74 16.12
CA ASN A 157 -35.37 8.41 16.15
C ASN A 157 -35.40 9.77 15.42
N GLY A 158 -34.28 10.24 14.85
CA GLY A 158 -34.21 11.52 14.14
C GLY A 158 -34.04 12.74 15.03
N ARG A 159 -34.15 12.59 16.36
CA ARG A 159 -33.93 13.67 17.32
C ARG A 159 -32.44 13.82 17.61
N THR A 160 -32.02 15.04 17.96
CA THR A 160 -30.62 15.39 18.30
C THR A 160 -30.43 15.76 19.77
N ASP A 161 -31.48 15.69 20.57
CA ASP A 161 -31.56 16.16 21.96
C ASP A 161 -31.86 15.04 22.96
N ASN A 162 -31.59 13.78 22.58
CA ASN A 162 -31.87 12.64 23.44
C ASN A 162 -30.91 12.63 24.63
N PRO A 163 -31.39 12.62 25.88
CA PRO A 163 -30.51 12.55 27.04
C PRO A 163 -29.80 11.19 27.13
N ILE A 164 -28.49 11.23 27.38
CA ILE A 164 -27.69 10.04 27.73
C ILE A 164 -27.69 9.92 29.25
N VAL A 165 -28.20 8.78 29.75
CA VAL A 165 -28.18 8.42 31.17
C VAL A 165 -26.84 7.77 31.51
N PHE A 166 -26.35 6.91 30.63
CA PHE A 166 -25.11 6.15 30.84
C PHE A 166 -24.28 6.04 29.55
N LEU A 167 -22.96 6.26 29.63
CA LEU A 167 -22.05 6.15 28.48
C LEU A 167 -21.15 4.94 28.66
N ARG A 168 -21.47 3.80 28.01
CA ARG A 168 -20.69 2.54 28.19
C ARG A 168 -19.38 2.54 27.42
N GLN A 169 -19.43 2.93 26.15
CA GLN A 169 -18.28 2.98 25.24
C GLN A 169 -18.44 4.18 24.33
N GLY A 170 -17.36 4.92 24.11
CA GLY A 170 -17.37 6.11 23.27
C GLY A 170 -16.08 6.30 22.50
N TYR A 171 -16.19 6.90 21.32
CA TYR A 171 -15.07 7.16 20.43
C TYR A 171 -15.16 8.57 19.87
N ALA A 172 -14.03 9.27 19.83
CA ALA A 172 -13.87 10.54 19.15
C ALA A 172 -13.18 10.32 17.79
N LEU A 173 -13.90 10.63 16.72
CA LEU A 173 -13.47 10.43 15.34
C LEU A 173 -13.01 11.77 14.74
N ALA A 174 -11.89 11.76 14.02
CA ALA A 174 -11.42 12.92 13.27
C ALA A 174 -11.00 12.52 11.86
N ARG A 175 -11.08 13.43 10.90
CA ARG A 175 -10.62 13.20 9.53
C ARG A 175 -9.10 13.00 9.48
N SER A 176 -8.65 12.12 8.58
CA SER A 176 -7.25 11.91 8.21
C SER A 176 -7.15 11.41 6.76
N GLU A 177 -5.94 11.09 6.31
CA GLU A 177 -5.76 10.38 5.04
C GLU A 177 -6.11 8.89 5.20
N PRO A 178 -6.72 8.26 4.18
CA PRO A 178 -6.89 6.81 4.14
C PRO A 178 -5.55 6.09 4.21
N LYS A 179 -5.47 5.05 5.04
CA LYS A 179 -4.28 4.20 5.20
C LYS A 179 -4.34 2.93 4.36
N LEU A 180 -5.53 2.59 3.86
CA LEU A 180 -5.77 1.39 3.06
C LEU A 180 -6.39 1.78 1.72
N ASP A 181 -5.82 1.25 0.65
CA ASP A 181 -6.50 1.22 -0.64
C ASP A 181 -7.67 0.21 -0.63
N GLN A 182 -8.41 0.14 -1.75
CA GLN A 182 -9.57 -0.74 -1.86
C GLN A 182 -9.21 -2.23 -1.75
N ARG A 183 -8.07 -2.66 -2.32
CA ARG A 183 -7.66 -4.08 -2.33
C ARG A 183 -7.21 -4.49 -0.94
N GLN A 184 -6.39 -3.67 -0.28
CA GLN A 184 -5.94 -3.89 1.09
C GLN A 184 -7.13 -3.96 2.05
N ALA A 185 -8.12 -3.07 1.88
CA ALA A 185 -9.35 -3.14 2.65
C ALA A 185 -10.16 -4.41 2.36
N ASP A 186 -10.24 -4.86 1.09
CA ASP A 186 -10.93 -6.11 0.77
C ASP A 186 -10.29 -7.32 1.45
N LEU A 187 -8.96 -7.43 1.44
CA LEU A 187 -8.24 -8.49 2.15
C LEU A 187 -8.42 -8.39 3.68
N ALA A 188 -8.36 -7.18 4.23
CA ALA A 188 -8.55 -6.96 5.66
C ALA A 188 -10.00 -7.29 6.11
N VAL A 189 -11.01 -6.96 5.31
CA VAL A 189 -12.41 -7.34 5.57
C VAL A 189 -12.56 -8.85 5.55
N LEU A 190 -12.00 -9.55 4.55
CA LEU A 190 -12.07 -11.01 4.49
C LEU A 190 -11.44 -11.66 5.73
N GLN A 191 -10.23 -11.22 6.11
CA GLN A 191 -9.54 -11.75 7.29
C GLN A 191 -10.36 -11.48 8.56
N ARG A 192 -10.81 -10.25 8.76
CA ARG A 192 -11.57 -9.85 9.94
C ARG A 192 -12.94 -10.51 10.01
N ALA A 193 -13.59 -10.78 8.87
CA ALA A 193 -14.82 -11.54 8.77
C ALA A 193 -14.62 -13.01 9.16
N VAL A 194 -13.53 -13.65 8.71
CA VAL A 194 -13.14 -15.00 9.15
C VAL A 194 -12.95 -15.00 10.67
N ASP A 195 -12.15 -14.07 11.20
CA ASP A 195 -11.89 -13.99 12.64
C ASP A 195 -13.18 -13.79 13.45
N ARG A 196 -14.14 -13.00 12.95
CA ARG A 196 -15.47 -12.83 13.57
C ARG A 196 -16.31 -14.10 13.54
N ILE A 197 -16.33 -14.82 12.41
CA ILE A 197 -17.10 -16.07 12.29
C ILE A 197 -16.53 -17.15 13.21
N ARG A 198 -15.20 -17.26 13.29
CA ARG A 198 -14.53 -18.22 14.18
C ARG A 198 -14.70 -17.81 15.65
N GLY A 199 -14.53 -16.53 15.96
CA GLY A 199 -14.64 -15.98 17.31
C GLY A 199 -13.51 -16.45 18.25
N GLU A 200 -12.35 -16.80 17.69
CA GLU A 200 -11.23 -17.40 18.43
C GLU A 200 -10.03 -16.45 18.61
N ARG A 201 -9.93 -15.42 17.76
CA ARG A 201 -8.78 -14.51 17.69
C ARG A 201 -9.21 -13.06 17.92
N ALA A 202 -8.30 -12.24 18.43
CA ALA A 202 -8.54 -10.81 18.55
C ALA A 202 -8.94 -10.18 17.20
N PRO A 203 -9.86 -9.21 17.16
CA PRO A 203 -10.53 -8.58 18.31
C PRO A 203 -11.79 -9.34 18.80
N PHE A 204 -12.06 -10.54 18.28
CA PHE A 204 -13.26 -11.34 18.56
C PHE A 204 -13.03 -12.55 19.46
N ALA A 205 -11.86 -12.64 20.10
CA ALA A 205 -11.54 -13.73 21.01
C ALA A 205 -12.59 -13.80 22.15
N PRO A 206 -12.90 -15.00 22.68
CA PRO A 206 -14.00 -15.16 23.60
C PRO A 206 -13.83 -14.29 24.87
N GLY A 207 -14.84 -13.49 25.17
CA GLY A 207 -14.95 -12.73 26.42
C GLY A 207 -16.38 -12.76 26.94
N GLN A 208 -16.87 -11.62 27.45
CA GLN A 208 -18.28 -11.45 27.78
C GLN A 208 -19.18 -11.57 26.54
N ILE A 209 -18.65 -11.20 25.36
CA ILE A 209 -19.34 -11.32 24.07
C ILE A 209 -18.69 -12.45 23.29
N VAL A 210 -19.52 -13.28 22.66
CA VAL A 210 -19.12 -14.34 21.74
C VAL A 210 -19.63 -14.03 20.34
N PHE A 211 -18.89 -14.46 19.32
CA PHE A 211 -19.18 -14.13 17.92
C PHE A 211 -19.38 -15.39 17.07
N GLY A 212 -20.04 -15.22 15.93
CA GLY A 212 -20.09 -16.22 14.86
C GLY A 212 -20.61 -17.57 15.29
N VAL A 213 -19.83 -18.62 15.06
CA VAL A 213 -20.21 -20.01 15.35
C VAL A 213 -20.58 -20.21 16.82
N LYS A 214 -19.83 -19.60 17.75
CA LYS A 214 -20.11 -19.71 19.19
C LYS A 214 -21.37 -18.94 19.59
N ALA A 215 -21.65 -17.81 18.94
CA ALA A 215 -22.93 -17.12 19.09
C ALA A 215 -24.10 -18.00 18.60
N MET A 216 -23.95 -18.67 17.45
CA MET A 216 -24.97 -19.61 16.98
C MET A 216 -25.22 -20.76 17.96
N ASP A 217 -24.17 -21.29 18.61
CA ASP A 217 -24.33 -22.33 19.64
C ASP A 217 -25.17 -21.86 20.83
N VAL A 218 -24.94 -20.64 21.30
CA VAL A 218 -25.74 -20.04 22.38
C VAL A 218 -27.19 -19.85 21.93
N TRP A 219 -27.43 -19.37 20.70
CA TRP A 219 -28.78 -19.20 20.18
C TRP A 219 -29.52 -20.53 20.03
N ILE A 220 -28.86 -21.57 19.51
CA ILE A 220 -29.41 -22.92 19.36
C ILE A 220 -29.77 -23.50 20.73
N ALA A 221 -28.86 -23.43 21.71
CA ALA A 221 -29.10 -23.94 23.05
C ALA A 221 -30.30 -23.26 23.72
N GLN A 222 -30.44 -21.93 23.54
CA GLN A 222 -31.57 -21.17 24.06
C GLN A 222 -32.91 -21.54 23.41
N MET A 223 -32.92 -21.88 22.12
CA MET A 223 -34.12 -22.36 21.43
C MET A 223 -34.47 -23.81 21.78
N GLN A 224 -33.52 -24.60 22.30
CA GLN A 224 -33.71 -26.01 22.63
C GLN A 224 -34.20 -26.25 24.08
N GLY A 225 -33.93 -25.34 25.02
CA GLY A 225 -34.23 -25.51 26.45
C GLY A 225 -35.49 -24.82 26.95
N SER A 226 -36.06 -25.33 28.05
CA SER A 226 -36.95 -24.58 28.96
C SER A 226 -36.07 -23.70 29.86
N PHE A 227 -35.96 -22.43 29.53
CA PHE A 227 -35.15 -21.45 30.27
C PHE A 227 -35.63 -21.33 31.73
N GLN A 228 -34.72 -21.49 32.69
CA GLN A 228 -34.95 -21.01 34.06
C GLN A 228 -34.10 -19.75 34.24
N PRO A 229 -34.72 -18.57 34.41
CA PRO A 229 -33.98 -17.37 34.79
C PRO A 229 -33.28 -17.66 36.12
N ALA A 230 -31.98 -17.44 36.19
CA ALA A 230 -31.40 -17.04 37.46
C ALA A 230 -31.83 -15.58 37.68
N ASP A 231 -32.57 -15.30 38.75
CA ASP A 231 -33.10 -13.97 39.13
C ASP A 231 -32.13 -12.81 38.83
N PRO A 232 -32.59 -11.70 38.20
CA PRO A 232 -33.32 -10.64 38.91
C PRO A 232 -34.61 -10.11 38.19
N PRO A 233 -35.45 -9.30 38.89
CA PRO A 233 -36.89 -9.10 38.63
C PRO A 233 -37.25 -8.15 37.46
N TRP A 234 -36.31 -7.88 36.55
CA TRP A 234 -36.50 -6.79 35.59
C TRP A 234 -37.28 -7.18 34.33
N PHE A 235 -37.47 -8.47 34.08
CA PHE A 235 -38.42 -9.01 33.09
C PHE A 235 -38.80 -10.45 33.46
N ASP A 236 -39.69 -10.61 34.46
CA ASP A 236 -40.44 -11.86 34.72
C ASP A 236 -41.50 -12.11 33.63
N GLY A 237 -41.07 -12.06 32.37
CA GLY A 237 -41.93 -12.25 31.22
C GLY A 237 -42.13 -13.75 30.95
N ASP A 238 -43.38 -14.19 31.03
CA ASP A 238 -43.86 -15.45 30.45
C ASP A 238 -43.40 -15.56 28.99
N ALA A 239 -43.33 -16.76 28.41
CA ALA A 239 -42.84 -16.96 27.04
C ALA A 239 -43.68 -16.22 25.97
N ASP A 240 -44.83 -15.68 26.37
CA ASP A 240 -45.71 -14.80 25.61
C ASP A 240 -45.41 -13.29 25.68
N ASP A 241 -44.36 -12.86 26.40
CA ASP A 241 -43.94 -11.46 26.46
C ASP A 241 -43.64 -10.91 25.04
N PRO A 242 -44.40 -9.91 24.54
CA PRO A 242 -44.19 -9.28 23.23
C PRO A 242 -42.78 -8.74 23.03
N VAL A 243 -42.12 -8.35 24.12
CA VAL A 243 -40.77 -7.82 24.11
C VAL A 243 -39.78 -8.92 23.72
N CYS A 244 -39.92 -10.14 24.28
CA CYS A 244 -39.09 -11.29 23.93
C CYS A 244 -39.22 -11.70 22.46
N LYS A 245 -40.45 -11.69 21.92
CA LYS A 245 -40.74 -12.00 20.51
C LYS A 245 -40.08 -10.99 19.57
N LEU A 246 -40.24 -9.70 19.85
CA LEU A 246 -39.61 -8.61 19.11
C LEU A 246 -38.08 -8.75 19.09
N ARG A 247 -37.45 -9.04 20.23
CA ARG A 247 -35.98 -9.10 20.33
C ARG A 247 -35.39 -10.29 19.56
N ALA A 248 -36.00 -11.47 19.63
CA ALA A 248 -35.60 -12.61 18.82
C ALA A 248 -35.71 -12.31 17.32
N LYS A 249 -36.78 -11.63 16.91
CA LYS A 249 -36.97 -11.14 15.54
C LYS A 249 -35.88 -10.15 15.12
N LEU A 250 -35.50 -9.21 15.99
CA LEU A 250 -34.44 -8.22 15.68
C LEU A 250 -33.05 -8.86 15.48
N THR A 251 -32.71 -9.90 16.26
CA THR A 251 -31.48 -10.68 16.05
C THR A 251 -31.52 -11.39 14.69
N ALA A 252 -32.63 -12.05 14.37
CA ALA A 252 -32.82 -12.71 13.09
C ALA A 252 -32.79 -11.75 11.91
N SER A 253 -33.41 -10.57 12.01
CA SER A 253 -33.32 -9.51 11.02
C SER A 253 -31.87 -9.12 10.76
N SER A 254 -31.08 -8.90 11.82
CA SER A 254 -29.67 -8.50 11.67
C SER A 254 -28.85 -9.58 10.95
N THR A 255 -29.08 -10.87 11.26
CA THR A 255 -28.40 -11.98 10.57
C THR A 255 -28.86 -12.09 9.11
N TYR A 256 -30.16 -11.98 8.85
CA TYR A 256 -30.74 -12.05 7.51
C TYR A 256 -30.21 -10.94 6.59
N GLN A 257 -30.27 -9.69 7.05
CA GLN A 257 -29.79 -8.54 6.28
C GLN A 257 -28.27 -8.50 6.15
N GLY A 258 -27.56 -8.90 7.22
CA GLY A 258 -26.12 -9.08 7.19
C GLY A 258 -25.68 -10.06 6.11
N ALA A 259 -26.34 -11.22 6.02
CA ALA A 259 -26.06 -12.21 5.00
C ALA A 259 -26.28 -11.68 3.58
N GLN A 260 -27.35 -10.91 3.34
CA GLN A 260 -27.58 -10.26 2.04
C GLN A 260 -26.45 -9.29 1.66
N ALA A 261 -26.04 -8.44 2.61
CA ALA A 261 -24.95 -7.49 2.39
C ALA A 261 -23.61 -8.21 2.16
N ALA A 262 -23.30 -9.23 2.97
CA ALA A 262 -22.08 -10.03 2.85
C ALA A 262 -22.00 -10.74 1.49
N ALA A 263 -23.08 -11.39 1.04
CA ALA A 263 -23.12 -12.06 -0.27
C ALA A 263 -22.89 -11.07 -1.43
N LYS A 264 -23.55 -9.91 -1.39
CA LYS A 264 -23.37 -8.84 -2.39
C LYS A 264 -21.93 -8.35 -2.39
N TYR A 265 -21.35 -8.08 -1.22
CA TYR A 265 -19.97 -7.62 -1.10
C TYR A 265 -18.97 -8.64 -1.63
N LEU A 266 -19.09 -9.92 -1.25
CA LEU A 266 -18.18 -10.98 -1.68
C LEU A 266 -18.16 -11.13 -3.21
N ARG A 267 -19.31 -10.98 -3.87
CA ARG A 267 -19.40 -10.97 -5.35
C ARG A 267 -18.71 -9.77 -5.97
N GLN A 268 -18.74 -8.61 -5.32
CA GLN A 268 -17.99 -7.44 -5.79
C GLN A 268 -16.49 -7.61 -5.56
N ALA A 269 -16.08 -8.13 -4.39
CA ALA A 269 -14.69 -8.45 -4.08
C ALA A 269 -14.12 -9.47 -5.07
N ALA A 270 -14.92 -10.46 -5.50
CA ALA A 270 -14.54 -11.45 -6.51
C ALA A 270 -14.20 -10.85 -7.90
N ARG A 271 -14.60 -9.60 -8.16
CA ARG A 271 -14.23 -8.85 -9.38
C ARG A 271 -12.98 -7.99 -9.19
N ARG A 272 -12.62 -7.67 -7.95
CA ARG A 272 -11.49 -6.79 -7.59
C ARG A 272 -10.25 -7.55 -7.15
N LEU A 273 -10.43 -8.73 -6.56
CA LEU A 273 -9.36 -9.61 -6.10
C LEU A 273 -8.88 -10.55 -7.22
N PRO A 274 -7.70 -11.18 -7.06
CA PRO A 274 -7.11 -12.00 -8.11
C PRO A 274 -8.01 -13.12 -8.62
N GLN A 275 -7.82 -13.52 -9.88
CA GLN A 275 -8.65 -14.54 -10.55
C GLN A 275 -8.65 -15.89 -9.81
N THR A 276 -7.54 -16.21 -9.15
CA THR A 276 -7.35 -17.40 -8.31
C THR A 276 -8.27 -17.41 -7.07
N ALA A 277 -8.59 -16.24 -6.51
CA ALA A 277 -9.47 -16.08 -5.35
C ALA A 277 -10.97 -16.09 -5.71
N ARG A 278 -11.32 -15.73 -6.96
CA ARG A 278 -12.70 -15.60 -7.46
C ARG A 278 -13.61 -16.81 -7.20
N PRO A 279 -13.23 -18.07 -7.49
CA PRO A 279 -14.12 -19.21 -7.22
C PRO A 279 -14.44 -19.34 -5.73
N HIS A 280 -13.47 -19.11 -4.86
CA HIS A 280 -13.63 -19.19 -3.42
C HIS A 280 -14.55 -18.08 -2.87
N LEU A 281 -14.43 -16.85 -3.37
CA LEU A 281 -15.31 -15.75 -3.00
C LEU A 281 -16.75 -15.95 -3.48
N THR A 282 -16.91 -16.58 -4.66
CA THR A 282 -18.24 -16.95 -5.18
C THR A 282 -18.88 -18.00 -4.27
N THR A 283 -18.14 -19.07 -3.92
CA THR A 283 -18.60 -20.09 -2.97
C THR A 283 -18.98 -19.48 -1.61
N ALA A 284 -18.17 -18.56 -1.08
CA ALA A 284 -18.50 -17.87 0.18
C ALA A 284 -19.82 -17.08 0.08
N ALA A 285 -20.05 -16.38 -1.04
CA ALA A 285 -21.30 -15.65 -1.28
C ALA A 285 -22.51 -16.59 -1.36
N ASP A 286 -22.38 -17.74 -2.01
CA ASP A 286 -23.46 -18.72 -2.14
C ASP A 286 -23.87 -19.32 -0.78
N HIS A 287 -22.92 -19.51 0.14
CA HIS A 287 -23.22 -19.89 1.54
C HIS A 287 -24.04 -18.82 2.27
N TYR A 288 -23.79 -17.53 2.03
CA TYR A 288 -24.61 -16.46 2.60
C TYR A 288 -26.01 -16.39 1.98
N ASP A 289 -26.15 -16.61 0.67
CA ASP A 289 -27.47 -16.73 0.04
C ASP A 289 -28.25 -17.89 0.66
N ARG A 290 -27.59 -19.01 0.97
CA ARG A 290 -28.23 -20.13 1.66
C ARG A 290 -28.72 -19.77 3.07
N ILE A 291 -27.96 -18.95 3.82
CA ILE A 291 -28.41 -18.42 5.11
C ILE A 291 -29.67 -17.56 4.96
N VAL A 292 -29.73 -16.72 3.92
CA VAL A 292 -30.91 -15.90 3.58
C VAL A 292 -32.11 -16.81 3.30
N GLU A 293 -31.94 -17.84 2.47
CA GLU A 293 -32.99 -18.82 2.16
C GLU A 293 -33.54 -19.51 3.41
N LEU A 294 -32.66 -19.93 4.32
CA LEU A 294 -33.02 -20.64 5.56
C LEU A 294 -33.82 -19.74 6.53
N LEU A 295 -33.48 -18.45 6.63
CA LEU A 295 -34.18 -17.51 7.51
C LEU A 295 -35.45 -16.90 6.88
N HIS A 296 -35.56 -16.89 5.55
CA HIS A 296 -36.63 -16.20 4.83
C HIS A 296 -38.05 -16.52 5.32
N PRO A 297 -38.43 -17.79 5.58
CA PRO A 297 -39.77 -18.11 6.08
C PRO A 297 -40.08 -17.46 7.44
N ALA A 298 -39.12 -17.52 8.37
CA ALA A 298 -39.27 -16.95 9.70
C ALA A 298 -39.30 -15.42 9.70
N MET A 299 -38.66 -14.79 8.71
CA MET A 299 -38.67 -13.33 8.54
C MET A 299 -39.94 -12.81 7.88
N THR A 300 -40.53 -13.56 6.95
CA THR A 300 -41.73 -13.16 6.20
C THR A 300 -43.03 -13.70 6.80
N GLY A 301 -42.94 -14.65 7.74
CA GLY A 301 -44.09 -15.38 8.27
C GLY A 301 -44.68 -16.39 7.29
N GLN A 302 -43.97 -16.71 6.21
CA GLN A 302 -44.38 -17.73 5.25
C GLN A 302 -44.52 -19.08 5.97
N GLY A 303 -45.62 -19.78 5.71
CA GLY A 303 -45.87 -21.10 6.30
C GLY A 303 -46.20 -21.10 7.81
N GLY A 304 -46.34 -19.93 8.44
CA GLY A 304 -46.63 -19.84 9.88
C GLY A 304 -45.40 -20.02 10.79
N GLU A 305 -44.21 -19.70 10.28
CA GLU A 305 -42.92 -19.85 10.97
C GLU A 305 -42.37 -18.53 11.55
N SER A 306 -43.20 -17.49 11.73
CA SER A 306 -42.69 -16.19 12.20
C SER A 306 -42.15 -16.28 13.64
N TYR A 307 -41.16 -15.43 13.98
CA TYR A 307 -40.66 -15.37 15.37
C TYR A 307 -41.76 -15.07 16.40
N ASP A 308 -42.85 -14.40 16.00
CA ASP A 308 -44.03 -14.16 16.85
C ASP A 308 -44.81 -15.46 17.16
N GLN A 309 -44.71 -16.46 16.28
CA GLN A 309 -45.35 -17.78 16.39
C GLN A 309 -44.41 -18.87 16.92
N LEU A 310 -43.09 -18.68 16.77
CA LEU A 310 -42.07 -19.61 17.26
C LEU A 310 -41.84 -19.43 18.76
N ILE A 311 -41.63 -18.19 19.22
CA ILE A 311 -41.30 -17.90 20.61
C ILE A 311 -42.55 -18.08 21.49
N GLY A 312 -42.44 -18.93 22.50
CA GLY A 312 -43.57 -19.36 23.34
C GLY A 312 -44.00 -20.81 23.10
N ASP A 313 -43.66 -21.38 21.93
CA ASP A 313 -43.93 -22.78 21.59
C ASP A 313 -42.63 -23.59 21.54
N ILE A 314 -42.37 -24.34 22.61
CA ILE A 314 -41.11 -25.08 22.77
C ILE A 314 -40.84 -26.09 21.64
N GLN A 315 -41.88 -26.68 21.04
CA GLN A 315 -41.69 -27.64 19.96
C GLN A 315 -41.31 -26.92 18.67
N LYS A 316 -41.94 -25.78 18.38
CA LYS A 316 -41.55 -24.93 17.25
C LYS A 316 -40.15 -24.33 17.42
N GLN A 317 -39.78 -23.91 18.63
CA GLN A 317 -38.42 -23.42 18.90
C GLN A 317 -37.37 -24.50 18.65
N LYS A 318 -37.60 -25.72 19.14
CA LYS A 318 -36.72 -26.88 18.89
C LYS A 318 -36.61 -27.19 17.40
N ASN A 319 -37.73 -27.15 16.67
CA ASN A 319 -37.74 -27.37 15.23
C ASN A 319 -36.96 -26.27 14.49
N HIS A 320 -37.12 -24.99 14.86
CA HIS A 320 -36.34 -23.88 14.30
C HIS A 320 -34.85 -24.02 14.59
N ALA A 321 -34.49 -24.40 15.82
CA ALA A 321 -33.09 -24.64 16.19
C ALA A 321 -32.44 -25.74 15.34
N ALA A 322 -33.16 -26.84 15.12
CA ALA A 322 -32.66 -28.00 14.37
C ALA A 322 -32.61 -27.74 12.86
N ASN A 323 -33.68 -27.16 12.30
CA ASN A 323 -33.88 -27.09 10.85
C ASN A 323 -33.42 -25.77 10.22
N VAL A 324 -33.22 -24.72 11.02
CA VAL A 324 -32.82 -23.39 10.53
C VAL A 324 -31.49 -22.97 11.15
N LEU A 325 -31.40 -22.84 12.47
CA LEU A 325 -30.20 -22.28 13.13
C LEU A 325 -28.97 -23.19 13.03
N THR A 326 -29.15 -24.51 13.14
CA THR A 326 -28.05 -25.48 13.02
C THR A 326 -27.46 -25.51 11.60
N PRO A 327 -28.26 -25.55 10.52
CA PRO A 327 -27.78 -25.33 9.16
C PRO A 327 -27.08 -23.98 8.97
N ILE A 328 -27.63 -22.88 9.47
CA ILE A 328 -26.97 -21.56 9.38
C ILE A 328 -25.58 -21.56 10.02
N LYS A 329 -25.42 -22.21 11.18
CA LYS A 329 -24.10 -22.37 11.81
C LYS A 329 -23.11 -23.08 10.87
N ALA A 330 -23.55 -24.15 10.19
CA ALA A 330 -22.72 -24.88 9.24
C ALA A 330 -22.35 -24.04 8.01
N GLU A 331 -23.32 -23.30 7.46
CA GLU A 331 -23.11 -22.39 6.33
C GLU A 331 -22.12 -21.27 6.67
N LEU A 332 -22.21 -20.67 7.88
CA LEU A 332 -21.23 -19.67 8.34
C LEU A 332 -19.81 -20.25 8.40
N ALA A 333 -19.65 -21.44 8.96
CA ALA A 333 -18.33 -22.10 9.03
C ALA A 333 -17.78 -22.44 7.63
N ALA A 334 -18.65 -22.84 6.70
CA ALA A 334 -18.27 -23.11 5.32
C ALA A 334 -17.88 -21.82 4.56
N ALA A 335 -18.61 -20.72 4.77
CA ALA A 335 -18.26 -19.41 4.24
C ALA A 335 -16.89 -18.95 4.74
N ALA A 336 -16.57 -19.14 6.02
CA ALA A 336 -15.24 -18.85 6.57
C ALA A 336 -14.14 -19.67 5.90
N ASN A 337 -14.33 -21.00 5.74
CA ASN A 337 -13.38 -21.87 5.02
C ASN A 337 -13.12 -21.37 3.58
N ALA A 338 -14.17 -20.92 2.89
CA ALA A 338 -14.06 -20.40 1.53
C ALA A 338 -13.31 -19.05 1.50
N MET A 339 -13.57 -18.14 2.45
CA MET A 339 -12.83 -16.88 2.57
C MET A 339 -11.34 -17.10 2.92
N GLU A 340 -11.02 -18.08 3.78
CA GLU A 340 -9.63 -18.46 4.08
C GLU A 340 -8.88 -18.93 2.81
N LYS A 341 -9.54 -19.74 1.96
CA LYS A 341 -8.96 -20.15 0.66
C LYS A 341 -8.79 -18.96 -0.28
N ALA A 342 -9.73 -18.02 -0.30
CA ALA A 342 -9.62 -16.80 -1.08
C ALA A 342 -8.44 -15.92 -0.62
N LEU A 343 -8.22 -15.80 0.69
CA LEU A 343 -7.07 -15.10 1.27
C LEU A 343 -5.75 -15.77 0.88
N ALA A 344 -5.66 -17.09 1.04
CA ALA A 344 -4.47 -17.84 0.64
C ALA A 344 -4.14 -17.68 -0.85
N ALA A 345 -5.16 -17.78 -1.73
CA ALA A 345 -5.00 -17.54 -3.16
C ALA A 345 -4.57 -16.10 -3.46
N SER A 346 -5.10 -15.12 -2.73
CA SER A 346 -4.74 -13.70 -2.91
C SER A 346 -3.32 -13.36 -2.46
N HIS A 347 -2.79 -14.08 -1.47
CA HIS A 347 -1.40 -13.93 -1.01
C HIS A 347 -0.41 -14.68 -1.90
N ALA A 348 -0.79 -15.82 -2.49
CA ALA A 348 0.06 -16.57 -3.41
C ALA A 348 0.44 -15.76 -4.68
N ASP A 349 -0.37 -14.77 -5.04
CA ASP A 349 -0.12 -13.89 -6.19
C ASP A 349 0.81 -12.71 -5.87
N THR A 350 1.25 -12.55 -4.62
CA THR A 350 2.26 -11.57 -4.18
C THR A 350 3.58 -12.27 -3.89
N LEU A 351 4.63 -11.88 -4.60
CA LEU A 351 6.00 -12.32 -4.35
C LEU A 351 6.77 -11.15 -3.74
N SER A 352 7.55 -11.40 -2.69
CA SER A 352 8.41 -10.40 -2.05
C SER A 352 9.69 -11.08 -1.59
N LEU A 353 10.80 -10.37 -1.75
CA LEU A 353 12.10 -10.73 -1.22
C LEU A 353 12.40 -9.84 -0.01
N ASP A 354 12.72 -10.49 1.10
CA ASP A 354 13.22 -9.81 2.28
C ASP A 354 14.75 -9.60 2.15
N ASP A 355 15.27 -8.63 2.89
CA ASP A 355 16.70 -8.38 3.09
C ASP A 355 17.54 -7.99 1.86
N VAL A 356 16.92 -7.60 0.74
CA VAL A 356 17.68 -6.96 -0.35
C VAL A 356 18.26 -5.63 0.16
N PRO A 357 19.59 -5.41 0.09
CA PRO A 357 20.23 -4.21 0.60
C PRO A 357 19.82 -2.98 -0.23
N ALA A 358 19.73 -1.83 0.43
CA ALA A 358 19.60 -0.56 -0.29
C ALA A 358 20.89 -0.27 -1.08
N GLY A 359 20.80 0.73 -1.94
CA GLY A 359 21.97 1.26 -2.65
C GLY A 359 23.00 1.90 -1.73
N GLN A 360 24.10 2.36 -2.34
CA GLN A 360 25.21 2.99 -1.61
C GLN A 360 25.19 4.52 -1.66
N GLY A 361 24.14 5.14 -2.22
CA GLY A 361 23.98 6.59 -2.33
C GLY A 361 24.07 7.10 -3.77
N GLU A 362 24.53 8.35 -3.95
CA GLU A 362 24.59 9.03 -5.25
C GLU A 362 25.45 8.27 -6.27
N GLY A 363 24.90 8.02 -7.46
CA GLY A 363 25.61 7.33 -8.54
C GLY A 363 24.73 7.07 -9.76
N ASN A 364 25.27 6.32 -10.73
CA ASN A 364 24.50 5.86 -11.88
C ASN A 364 23.51 4.77 -11.43
N PRO A 365 22.20 4.94 -11.68
CA PRO A 365 21.19 4.05 -11.11
C PRO A 365 21.25 2.63 -11.68
N PHE A 366 21.69 2.45 -12.93
CA PHE A 366 21.84 1.11 -13.49
C PHE A 366 23.03 0.38 -12.86
N ALA A 367 24.22 0.99 -12.84
CA ALA A 367 25.41 0.35 -12.28
C ALA A 367 25.28 0.09 -10.78
N MET A 368 24.66 1.02 -10.05
CA MET A 368 24.38 0.87 -8.62
C MET A 368 23.33 -0.22 -8.35
N GLY A 369 22.26 -0.28 -9.16
CA GLY A 369 21.31 -1.38 -9.07
C GLY A 369 21.94 -2.73 -9.41
N LEU A 370 22.82 -2.77 -10.42
CA LEU A 370 23.50 -3.98 -10.84
C LEU A 370 24.44 -4.49 -9.75
N SER A 371 25.18 -3.60 -9.08
CA SER A 371 26.02 -3.97 -7.95
C SER A 371 25.18 -4.56 -6.80
N VAL A 372 24.01 -4.00 -6.51
CA VAL A 372 23.09 -4.52 -5.48
C VAL A 372 22.65 -5.95 -5.82
N ILE A 373 22.14 -6.20 -7.03
CA ILE A 373 21.62 -7.53 -7.37
C ILE A 373 22.73 -8.58 -7.52
N LEU A 374 23.93 -8.20 -7.98
CA LEU A 374 25.09 -9.10 -8.05
C LEU A 374 25.58 -9.49 -6.65
N ASN A 375 25.78 -8.50 -5.77
CA ASN A 375 26.22 -8.76 -4.39
C ASN A 375 25.19 -9.58 -3.61
N TYR A 376 23.88 -9.31 -3.80
CA TYR A 376 22.82 -10.13 -3.20
C TYR A 376 22.85 -11.57 -3.72
N GLY A 377 23.14 -11.76 -5.01
CA GLY A 377 23.34 -13.08 -5.62
C GLY A 377 24.65 -13.78 -5.23
N GLY A 378 25.48 -13.17 -4.38
CA GLY A 378 26.76 -13.73 -3.92
C GLY A 378 27.92 -13.52 -4.89
N THR A 379 27.78 -12.66 -5.90
CA THR A 379 28.86 -12.26 -6.82
C THR A 379 29.40 -10.90 -6.38
N PRO A 380 30.63 -10.83 -5.82
CA PRO A 380 31.20 -9.56 -5.40
C PRO A 380 31.31 -8.59 -6.57
N ALA A 381 30.68 -7.42 -6.42
CA ALA A 381 30.66 -6.40 -7.45
C ALA A 381 30.90 -5.01 -6.83
N ASP A 382 31.94 -4.35 -7.31
CA ASP A 382 32.29 -2.98 -6.95
C ASP A 382 31.69 -1.99 -7.95
N TYR A 383 31.14 -0.88 -7.44
CA TYR A 383 30.41 0.10 -8.26
C TYR A 383 31.32 0.78 -9.30
N ASP A 384 32.51 1.25 -8.90
CA ASP A 384 33.42 1.94 -9.83
C ASP A 384 34.01 0.98 -10.87
N THR A 385 34.27 -0.27 -10.47
CA THR A 385 34.65 -1.35 -11.38
C THR A 385 33.56 -1.64 -12.41
N LEU A 386 32.29 -1.73 -11.99
CA LEU A 386 31.16 -1.88 -12.91
C LEU A 386 31.01 -0.67 -13.84
N MET A 387 31.13 0.55 -13.31
CA MET A 387 31.08 1.78 -14.11
C MET A 387 32.14 1.80 -15.20
N GLY A 388 33.38 1.39 -14.86
CA GLY A 388 34.49 1.27 -15.80
C GLY A 388 34.26 0.18 -16.85
N ASP A 389 33.92 -1.04 -16.42
CA ASP A 389 33.73 -2.19 -17.31
C ASP A 389 32.49 -2.02 -18.22
N LEU A 390 31.42 -1.35 -17.75
CA LEU A 390 30.25 -0.99 -18.57
C LEU A 390 30.55 0.14 -19.57
N GLY A 391 31.69 0.83 -19.45
CA GLY A 391 32.02 2.03 -20.21
C GLY A 391 31.26 3.28 -19.77
N LEU A 392 30.36 3.18 -18.79
CA LEU A 392 29.57 4.31 -18.28
C LEU A 392 30.43 5.38 -17.60
N ALA A 393 31.57 5.00 -17.03
CA ALA A 393 32.55 5.94 -16.48
C ALA A 393 33.14 6.88 -17.57
N PHE A 394 33.20 6.42 -18.81
CA PHE A 394 33.89 7.08 -19.93
C PHE A 394 32.95 7.68 -20.97
N ILE A 395 31.68 7.27 -20.97
CA ILE A 395 30.71 7.78 -21.94
C ILE A 395 30.21 9.18 -21.56
N PHE A 396 30.04 10.01 -22.58
CA PHE A 396 29.02 11.04 -22.65
C PHE A 396 28.22 10.75 -23.92
N GLN A 397 26.91 10.58 -23.80
CA GLN A 397 26.03 10.30 -24.93
C GLN A 397 25.11 11.47 -25.20
N ALA A 398 24.65 11.58 -26.44
CA ALA A 398 23.71 12.61 -26.86
C ALA A 398 22.86 12.11 -28.03
N SER A 399 21.71 12.74 -28.25
CA SER A 399 20.86 12.48 -29.41
C SER A 399 20.14 13.76 -29.81
N ASP A 400 20.08 14.05 -31.11
CA ASP A 400 19.32 15.16 -31.68
C ASP A 400 17.84 14.82 -31.91
N GLN A 401 17.48 13.55 -31.67
CA GLN A 401 16.13 12.99 -31.84
C GLN A 401 15.33 12.92 -30.54
N VAL A 402 15.92 13.29 -29.40
CA VAL A 402 15.18 13.37 -28.13
C VAL A 402 14.09 14.45 -28.17
N THR A 403 13.11 14.33 -27.28
CA THR A 403 11.98 15.26 -27.18
C THR A 403 12.46 16.71 -27.10
N ARG A 404 11.89 17.55 -27.95
CA ARG A 404 12.05 19.00 -27.88
C ARG A 404 10.88 19.61 -27.13
N TYR A 405 11.16 20.51 -26.21
CA TYR A 405 10.14 21.34 -25.56
C TYR A 405 10.34 22.79 -26.00
N ASP A 406 9.31 23.38 -26.58
CA ASP A 406 9.36 24.73 -27.16
C ASP A 406 10.53 24.91 -28.16
N GLY A 407 10.78 23.86 -28.96
CA GLY A 407 11.87 23.80 -29.95
C GLY A 407 13.25 23.47 -29.37
N ALA A 408 13.44 23.63 -28.06
CA ALA A 408 14.71 23.40 -27.38
C ALA A 408 14.91 21.92 -27.05
N LEU A 409 16.16 21.45 -27.13
CA LEU A 409 16.51 20.06 -26.90
C LEU A 409 16.76 19.78 -25.42
N ASP A 410 16.10 18.77 -24.84
CA ASP A 410 16.32 18.38 -23.44
C ASP A 410 17.57 17.51 -23.29
N VAL A 411 18.72 18.19 -23.16
CA VAL A 411 20.02 17.53 -22.92
C VAL A 411 20.08 16.82 -21.56
N GLY A 412 19.17 17.12 -20.65
CA GLY A 412 19.17 16.58 -19.29
C GLY A 412 18.81 15.10 -19.24
N TRP A 413 18.10 14.59 -20.25
CA TRP A 413 17.77 13.17 -20.34
C TRP A 413 18.90 12.31 -20.88
N TRP A 414 19.83 12.86 -21.65
CA TRP A 414 20.84 12.05 -22.32
C TRP A 414 21.64 11.14 -21.36
N PRO A 415 22.12 11.59 -20.19
CA PRO A 415 22.91 10.70 -19.32
C PRO A 415 22.07 9.63 -18.61
N LEU A 416 20.74 9.80 -18.56
CA LEU A 416 19.80 8.87 -17.95
C LEU A 416 19.24 7.88 -18.96
N ASP A 417 19.40 8.18 -20.25
CA ASP A 417 18.88 7.35 -21.32
C ASP A 417 19.61 5.99 -21.35
N PRO A 418 18.89 4.85 -21.39
CA PRO A 418 19.49 3.53 -21.24
C PRO A 418 20.08 2.96 -22.55
N GLU A 419 20.20 3.74 -23.64
CA GLU A 419 20.67 3.24 -24.93
C GLU A 419 22.09 2.67 -24.94
N CYS A 420 23.05 3.25 -24.21
CA CYS A 420 24.43 2.74 -24.17
C CYS A 420 24.63 1.52 -23.26
N ILE A 421 23.70 1.26 -22.35
CA ILE A 421 23.84 0.20 -21.34
C ILE A 421 24.16 -1.16 -21.97
N PRO A 422 23.44 -1.66 -22.99
CA PRO A 422 23.69 -2.99 -23.52
C PRO A 422 25.00 -3.14 -24.32
N THR A 423 25.67 -2.05 -24.70
CA THR A 423 26.85 -2.08 -25.59
C THR A 423 27.94 -3.04 -25.09
N TYR A 424 28.22 -3.04 -23.78
CA TYR A 424 29.28 -3.85 -23.19
C TYR A 424 28.80 -4.86 -22.14
N LEU A 425 27.49 -5.15 -22.06
CA LEU A 425 26.97 -6.09 -21.05
C LEU A 425 27.50 -7.52 -21.19
N GLU A 426 27.77 -7.98 -22.41
CA GLU A 426 28.39 -9.30 -22.61
C GLU A 426 29.81 -9.33 -22.03
N PHE A 427 30.58 -8.26 -22.24
CA PHE A 427 31.90 -8.11 -21.65
C PHE A 427 31.82 -8.09 -20.12
N VAL A 428 30.95 -7.26 -19.54
CA VAL A 428 30.75 -7.19 -18.08
C VAL A 428 30.30 -8.53 -17.51
N SER A 429 29.41 -9.24 -18.20
CA SER A 429 28.97 -10.57 -17.77
C SER A 429 30.16 -11.52 -17.56
N ARG A 430 31.17 -11.43 -18.43
CA ARG A 430 32.39 -12.23 -18.31
C ARG A 430 33.35 -11.69 -17.25
N THR A 431 33.41 -10.38 -17.01
CA THR A 431 34.30 -9.83 -15.96
C THR A 431 33.81 -10.17 -14.55
N VAL A 432 32.49 -10.20 -14.34
CA VAL A 432 31.89 -10.60 -13.04
C VAL A 432 31.62 -12.10 -12.94
N GLY A 433 31.69 -12.84 -14.06
CA GLY A 433 31.42 -14.28 -14.11
C GLY A 433 29.94 -14.66 -14.02
N GLN A 434 29.03 -13.70 -14.21
CA GLN A 434 27.59 -13.87 -14.16
C GLN A 434 26.97 -13.26 -15.42
N ARG A 435 26.15 -14.04 -16.12
CA ARG A 435 25.40 -13.60 -17.31
C ARG A 435 24.34 -12.58 -16.90
N ILE A 436 24.38 -11.42 -17.55
CA ILE A 436 23.42 -10.34 -17.40
C ILE A 436 22.61 -10.26 -18.69
N ASP A 437 21.32 -10.60 -18.63
CA ASP A 437 20.42 -10.45 -19.78
C ASP A 437 19.68 -9.10 -19.68
N TYR A 438 19.70 -8.35 -20.79
CA TYR A 438 19.04 -7.06 -20.92
C TYR A 438 17.85 -7.18 -21.86
N ILE A 439 16.66 -6.98 -21.30
CA ILE A 439 15.41 -7.28 -22.00
C ILE A 439 14.69 -5.98 -22.32
N ARG A 440 14.61 -5.67 -23.61
CA ARG A 440 13.86 -4.52 -24.13
C ARG A 440 12.39 -4.89 -24.38
N ALA A 441 11.49 -3.95 -24.13
CA ALA A 441 10.12 -4.02 -24.60
C ALA A 441 10.07 -3.96 -26.14
N ASP A 442 9.02 -4.53 -26.71
CA ASP A 442 8.63 -4.22 -28.09
C ASP A 442 7.95 -2.85 -28.09
N GLU A 443 8.66 -1.81 -28.55
CA GLU A 443 8.19 -0.42 -28.45
C GLU A 443 6.79 -0.21 -29.06
N PRO A 444 6.47 -0.72 -30.26
CA PRO A 444 5.12 -0.57 -30.82
C PRO A 444 4.04 -1.19 -29.93
N SER A 445 4.23 -2.42 -29.46
CA SER A 445 3.25 -3.09 -28.58
C SER A 445 3.16 -2.43 -27.20
N TYR A 446 4.28 -1.95 -26.66
CA TYR A 446 4.32 -1.26 -25.38
C TYR A 446 3.58 0.08 -25.44
N HIS A 447 3.83 0.91 -26.46
CA HIS A 447 3.12 2.18 -26.63
C HIS A 447 1.63 1.99 -26.95
N ALA A 448 1.25 0.88 -27.60
CA ALA A 448 -0.15 0.54 -27.83
C ALA A 448 -0.88 0.16 -26.53
N ASN A 449 -0.27 -0.68 -25.69
CA ASN A 449 -0.84 -1.10 -24.41
C ASN A 449 0.24 -1.63 -23.44
N ALA A 450 0.83 -0.73 -22.64
CA ALA A 450 1.91 -1.05 -21.71
C ALA A 450 1.53 -2.13 -20.69
N LYS A 451 0.28 -2.09 -20.19
CA LYS A 451 -0.26 -3.09 -19.25
C LYS A 451 -0.26 -4.49 -19.86
N GLN A 452 -0.87 -4.62 -21.02
CA GLN A 452 -0.95 -5.90 -21.71
C GLN A 452 0.44 -6.42 -22.09
N HIS A 453 1.31 -5.54 -22.59
CA HIS A 453 2.69 -5.90 -22.90
C HIS A 453 3.44 -6.41 -21.66
N TYR A 454 3.30 -5.73 -20.52
CA TYR A 454 3.87 -6.20 -19.24
C TYR A 454 3.41 -7.61 -18.90
N HIS A 455 2.08 -7.85 -18.84
CA HIS A 455 1.53 -9.15 -18.48
C HIS A 455 1.98 -10.28 -19.42
N GLN A 456 2.15 -9.99 -20.72
CA GLN A 456 2.52 -10.99 -21.71
C GLN A 456 4.03 -11.27 -21.74
N ARG A 457 4.88 -10.25 -21.56
CA ARG A 457 6.33 -10.36 -21.77
C ARG A 457 7.14 -10.30 -20.49
N PHE A 458 6.80 -9.40 -19.56
CA PHE A 458 7.65 -9.09 -18.40
C PHE A 458 7.17 -9.78 -17.12
N GLU A 459 5.87 -9.87 -16.86
CA GLU A 459 5.35 -10.53 -15.67
C GLU A 459 5.87 -11.97 -15.49
N PRO A 460 5.91 -12.83 -16.53
CA PRO A 460 6.43 -14.20 -16.36
C PRO A 460 7.89 -14.22 -15.92
N ILE A 461 8.70 -13.28 -16.40
CA ILE A 461 10.12 -13.16 -16.08
C ILE A 461 10.30 -12.65 -14.65
N VAL A 462 9.60 -11.56 -14.30
CA VAL A 462 9.64 -10.97 -12.95
C VAL A 462 9.24 -12.00 -11.91
N ARG A 463 8.11 -12.69 -12.13
CA ARG A 463 7.63 -13.69 -11.19
C ARG A 463 8.59 -14.87 -11.07
N ALA A 464 9.20 -15.31 -12.18
CA ALA A 464 10.19 -16.39 -12.15
C ALA A 464 11.44 -16.02 -11.33
N GLU A 465 11.96 -14.81 -11.50
CA GLU A 465 13.12 -14.32 -10.75
C GLU A 465 12.82 -14.18 -9.25
N LEU A 466 11.73 -13.48 -8.90
CA LEU A 466 11.35 -13.28 -7.50
C LEU A 466 10.99 -14.60 -6.82
N SER A 467 10.30 -15.53 -7.49
CA SER A 467 10.04 -16.87 -6.94
C SER A 467 11.32 -17.67 -6.69
N ALA A 468 12.38 -17.39 -7.45
CA ALA A 468 13.67 -18.03 -7.30
C ALA A 468 14.60 -17.29 -6.32
N GLY A 469 14.08 -16.32 -5.57
CA GLY A 469 14.85 -15.59 -4.57
C GLY A 469 15.79 -14.53 -5.17
N ARG A 470 15.59 -14.10 -6.42
CA ARG A 470 16.50 -13.18 -7.10
C ARG A 470 15.85 -11.83 -7.38
N PRO A 471 16.41 -10.71 -6.89
CA PRO A 471 15.98 -9.39 -7.30
C PRO A 471 16.42 -9.11 -8.73
N LEU A 472 15.78 -8.15 -9.37
CA LEU A 472 16.08 -7.73 -10.75
C LEU A 472 16.00 -6.22 -10.89
N LEU A 473 16.49 -5.68 -12.00
CA LEU A 473 16.32 -4.27 -12.32
C LEU A 473 15.18 -4.06 -13.30
N ALA A 474 14.37 -3.05 -13.05
CA ALA A 474 13.36 -2.59 -13.98
C ALA A 474 13.55 -1.10 -14.26
N ASN A 475 13.35 -0.69 -15.51
CA ASN A 475 13.32 0.71 -15.90
C ASN A 475 11.92 1.10 -16.37
N ASN A 476 11.34 2.11 -15.72
CA ASN A 476 10.08 2.75 -16.10
C ASN A 476 10.26 4.26 -16.39
N GLY A 477 11.50 4.71 -16.59
CA GLY A 477 11.95 6.10 -16.63
C GLY A 477 13.11 6.37 -15.67
N PHE A 478 13.25 5.53 -14.64
CA PHE A 478 14.42 5.42 -13.77
C PHE A 478 14.67 3.93 -13.48
N TRP A 479 15.91 3.55 -13.15
CA TRP A 479 16.22 2.16 -12.80
C TRP A 479 15.94 1.89 -11.33
N THR A 480 15.19 0.83 -11.04
CA THR A 480 14.79 0.42 -9.68
C THR A 480 15.18 -1.03 -9.43
N VAL A 481 15.66 -1.32 -8.23
CA VAL A 481 15.86 -2.70 -7.76
C VAL A 481 14.51 -3.25 -7.32
N VAL A 482 13.94 -4.16 -8.12
CA VAL A 482 12.63 -4.76 -7.87
C VAL A 482 12.80 -5.90 -6.87
N THR A 483 12.05 -5.81 -5.77
CA THR A 483 12.07 -6.76 -4.66
C THR A 483 10.73 -7.44 -4.46
N ALA A 484 9.64 -6.90 -5.01
CA ALA A 484 8.33 -7.49 -4.92
C ALA A 484 7.50 -7.30 -6.19
N CYS A 485 6.60 -8.23 -6.45
CA CYS A 485 5.56 -8.08 -7.45
C CYS A 485 4.21 -8.61 -6.95
N ASP A 486 3.13 -8.00 -7.42
CA ASP A 486 1.78 -8.50 -7.20
C ASP A 486 0.85 -8.19 -8.38
N THR A 487 -0.46 -8.32 -8.17
CA THR A 487 -1.50 -8.12 -9.20
C THR A 487 -2.09 -6.72 -9.23
N ASN A 488 -1.45 -5.74 -8.57
CA ASN A 488 -1.88 -4.35 -8.67
C ASN A 488 -1.65 -3.78 -10.08
N ASP A 489 -2.30 -2.65 -10.38
CA ASP A 489 -2.12 -1.95 -11.66
C ASP A 489 -0.70 -1.37 -11.83
N SER A 490 0.00 -1.14 -10.73
CA SER A 490 1.45 -0.95 -10.71
C SER A 490 2.08 -2.18 -10.03
N PRO A 491 2.37 -3.23 -10.81
CA PRO A 491 2.58 -4.56 -10.25
C PRO A 491 3.92 -4.71 -9.52
N LEU A 492 4.84 -3.77 -9.68
CA LEU A 492 6.20 -3.86 -9.14
C LEU A 492 6.40 -2.92 -7.95
N SER A 493 7.11 -3.40 -6.93
CA SER A 493 7.69 -2.57 -5.88
C SER A 493 9.19 -2.83 -5.76
N GLY A 494 9.92 -1.81 -5.36
CA GLY A 494 11.36 -1.88 -5.23
C GLY A 494 11.91 -0.65 -4.52
N HIS A 495 13.23 -0.52 -4.46
CA HIS A 495 13.87 0.65 -3.89
C HIS A 495 14.79 1.33 -4.90
N CYS A 496 14.97 2.64 -4.72
CA CYS A 496 15.90 3.42 -5.51
C CYS A 496 17.33 2.91 -5.25
N PRO A 497 18.10 2.52 -6.29
CA PRO A 497 19.49 2.13 -6.11
C PRO A 497 20.37 3.32 -5.70
N CYS A 498 19.91 4.57 -5.84
CA CYS A 498 20.69 5.76 -5.52
C CYS A 498 20.45 6.30 -4.10
N THR A 499 19.76 5.54 -3.23
CA THR A 499 19.50 5.92 -1.84
C THR A 499 20.04 4.89 -0.88
N THR A 500 20.49 5.33 0.29
CA THR A 500 20.90 4.45 1.39
C THR A 500 19.71 3.96 2.22
N GLU A 501 18.54 4.56 2.02
CA GLU A 501 17.31 4.17 2.70
C GLU A 501 16.67 2.95 2.03
N LYS A 502 16.22 1.98 2.84
CA LYS A 502 15.48 0.78 2.41
C LYS A 502 14.01 1.06 2.12
N GLN A 503 13.65 2.28 1.74
CA GLN A 503 12.26 2.61 1.45
C GLN A 503 11.82 1.87 0.19
N THR A 504 10.91 0.91 0.36
CA THR A 504 10.29 0.19 -0.76
C THR A 504 9.10 0.99 -1.24
N GLU A 505 9.12 1.35 -2.52
CA GLU A 505 8.10 2.14 -3.19
C GLU A 505 7.54 1.38 -4.38
N ARG A 506 6.30 1.69 -4.73
CA ARG A 506 5.68 1.22 -5.96
C ARG A 506 6.27 1.95 -7.15
N LEU A 507 6.51 1.22 -8.23
CA LEU A 507 6.96 1.80 -9.50
C LEU A 507 5.75 2.45 -10.21
N ASP A 508 5.35 3.64 -9.74
CA ASP A 508 4.16 4.35 -10.23
C ASP A 508 4.47 5.47 -11.23
N TRP A 509 5.69 6.01 -11.21
CA TRP A 509 6.13 7.16 -12.00
C TRP A 509 7.49 6.91 -12.65
N PRO A 510 7.75 7.41 -13.88
CA PRO A 510 6.83 8.12 -14.77
C PRO A 510 5.88 7.20 -15.56
N SER A 511 6.10 5.88 -15.52
CA SER A 511 5.17 4.86 -16.04
C SER A 511 4.93 3.78 -14.98
N ARG A 512 3.71 3.26 -14.88
CA ARG A 512 3.35 2.13 -13.99
C ARG A 512 3.98 0.80 -14.38
N TYR A 513 4.38 0.70 -15.66
CA TYR A 513 4.90 -0.52 -16.25
C TYR A 513 6.31 -0.26 -16.77
N PRO A 514 7.28 -1.16 -16.50
CA PRO A 514 8.61 -1.01 -17.05
C PRO A 514 8.62 -1.33 -18.54
N TRP A 515 9.61 -0.77 -19.22
CA TRP A 515 9.87 -0.98 -20.64
C TRP A 515 11.26 -1.61 -20.87
N ARG A 516 12.09 -1.72 -19.84
CA ARG A 516 13.33 -2.52 -19.84
C ARG A 516 13.49 -3.29 -18.53
N LEU A 517 14.09 -4.49 -18.61
CA LEU A 517 14.52 -5.28 -17.47
C LEU A 517 16.00 -5.66 -17.59
N ALA A 518 16.69 -5.84 -16.47
CA ALA A 518 17.97 -6.55 -16.41
C ALA A 518 17.94 -7.63 -15.32
N ILE A 519 18.34 -8.84 -15.68
CA ILE A 519 18.29 -10.04 -14.83
C ILE A 519 19.63 -10.78 -14.84
N LEU A 520 19.86 -11.60 -13.80
CA LEU A 520 21.03 -12.47 -13.70
C LEU A 520 20.67 -13.88 -14.14
N SER A 521 20.96 -14.23 -15.39
CA SER A 521 20.46 -15.47 -16.04
C SER A 521 21.31 -16.72 -15.81
N GLY A 522 22.33 -16.63 -14.94
CA GLY A 522 23.21 -17.75 -14.58
C GLY A 522 24.69 -17.44 -14.78
N PRO A 523 25.58 -18.42 -14.57
CA PRO A 523 27.02 -18.20 -14.66
C PRO A 523 27.47 -17.88 -16.10
N ALA A 524 28.49 -17.03 -16.23
CA ALA A 524 29.20 -16.77 -17.48
C ALA A 524 30.65 -17.25 -17.38
N THR A 525 31.29 -17.56 -18.51
CA THR A 525 32.72 -17.92 -18.53
C THR A 525 33.56 -16.71 -18.11
N PRO A 526 34.27 -16.76 -16.96
CA PRO A 526 35.01 -15.61 -16.48
C PRO A 526 36.14 -15.19 -17.42
N LEU A 527 36.36 -13.89 -17.53
CA LEU A 527 37.51 -13.32 -18.24
C LEU A 527 38.63 -13.00 -17.22
N ASP A 528 39.87 -13.33 -17.57
CA ASP A 528 41.03 -12.94 -16.76
C ASP A 528 41.07 -11.41 -16.54
N ARG A 529 41.35 -10.96 -15.31
CA ARG A 529 41.24 -9.54 -14.95
C ARG A 529 42.22 -8.67 -15.73
N LYS A 530 43.41 -9.14 -16.09
CA LYS A 530 44.37 -8.35 -16.89
C LYS A 530 43.88 -8.20 -18.33
N LEU A 531 43.32 -9.27 -18.91
CA LEU A 531 42.66 -9.19 -20.22
C LEU A 531 41.44 -8.28 -20.19
N ALA A 532 40.65 -8.34 -19.12
CA ALA A 532 39.50 -7.48 -18.91
C ALA A 532 39.91 -6.00 -18.82
N ASP A 533 40.97 -5.67 -18.08
CA ASP A 533 41.48 -4.31 -17.97
C ASP A 533 41.86 -3.72 -19.33
N ARG A 534 42.62 -4.46 -20.15
CA ARG A 534 42.96 -4.01 -21.50
C ARG A 534 41.73 -3.79 -22.36
N GLN A 535 40.77 -4.72 -22.33
CA GLN A 535 39.53 -4.60 -23.11
C GLN A 535 38.69 -3.41 -22.66
N ALA A 536 38.55 -3.18 -21.35
CA ALA A 536 37.84 -2.02 -20.80
C ALA A 536 38.46 -0.70 -21.26
N ILE A 537 39.79 -0.59 -21.31
CA ILE A 537 40.48 0.59 -21.85
C ILE A 537 40.20 0.77 -23.35
N VAL A 538 40.26 -0.30 -24.14
CA VAL A 538 39.93 -0.23 -25.58
C VAL A 538 38.49 0.23 -25.79
N HIS A 539 37.55 -0.29 -25.01
CA HIS A 539 36.16 0.15 -25.02
C HIS A 539 35.99 1.63 -24.65
N ALA A 540 36.72 2.10 -23.64
CA ALA A 540 36.73 3.51 -23.23
C ALA A 540 37.23 4.43 -24.35
N VAL A 541 38.32 4.05 -25.03
CA VAL A 541 38.86 4.79 -26.18
C VAL A 541 37.86 4.84 -27.32
N ALA A 542 37.24 3.70 -27.66
CA ALA A 542 36.24 3.64 -28.72
C ALA A 542 35.02 4.54 -28.44
N LEU A 543 34.56 4.59 -27.17
CA LEU A 543 33.47 5.48 -26.76
C LEU A 543 33.85 6.96 -26.93
N ALA A 544 35.07 7.32 -26.52
CA ALA A 544 35.58 8.69 -26.59
C ALA A 544 35.81 9.16 -28.03
N ARG A 545 36.15 8.26 -28.95
CA ARG A 545 36.43 8.55 -30.37
C ARG A 545 35.24 8.36 -31.32
N ASP A 546 34.05 8.15 -30.78
CA ASP A 546 32.82 7.96 -31.55
C ASP A 546 32.85 6.71 -32.46
N GLU A 547 33.62 5.69 -32.08
CA GLU A 547 33.83 4.45 -32.84
C GLU A 547 32.81 3.37 -32.47
N VAL A 548 32.05 3.58 -31.38
CA VAL A 548 30.99 2.67 -30.94
C VAL A 548 29.74 2.84 -31.80
N THR A 549 29.19 1.72 -32.27
CA THR A 549 27.90 1.71 -32.97
C THR A 549 26.76 1.84 -31.96
N MET A 550 26.09 2.98 -31.97
CA MET A 550 24.92 3.26 -31.14
C MET A 550 23.61 3.03 -31.92
N PRO A 551 22.46 2.87 -31.23
CA PRO A 551 21.15 2.95 -31.86
C PRO A 551 20.99 4.22 -32.71
N GLN A 552 20.15 4.15 -33.74
CA GLN A 552 19.94 5.26 -34.67
C GLN A 552 19.59 6.56 -33.91
N GLY A 553 20.27 7.65 -34.23
CA GLY A 553 20.07 8.97 -33.60
C GLY A 553 20.92 9.22 -32.36
N PHE A 554 21.61 8.22 -31.80
CA PHE A 554 22.50 8.40 -30.65
C PHE A 554 23.97 8.55 -31.05
N LEU A 555 24.65 9.44 -30.33
CA LEU A 555 26.05 9.82 -30.47
C LEU A 555 26.77 9.54 -29.15
N THR A 556 28.07 9.28 -29.21
CA THR A 556 28.96 9.24 -28.04
C THR A 556 30.06 10.29 -28.18
N GLY A 557 30.94 10.36 -27.17
CA GLY A 557 32.26 10.99 -27.26
C GLY A 557 32.26 12.43 -27.76
N GLN A 558 33.17 12.73 -28.69
CA GLN A 558 33.41 14.06 -29.24
C GLN A 558 32.17 14.61 -29.95
N LYS A 559 31.45 13.78 -30.71
CA LYS A 559 30.19 14.17 -31.37
C LYS A 559 29.12 14.57 -30.35
N ALA A 560 29.02 13.86 -29.23
CA ALA A 560 28.05 14.19 -28.18
C ALA A 560 28.37 15.54 -27.51
N PHE A 561 29.65 15.81 -27.19
CA PHE A 561 30.06 17.11 -26.67
C PHE A 561 29.82 18.24 -27.67
N ALA A 562 30.10 18.03 -28.95
CA ALA A 562 29.83 19.00 -30.00
C ALA A 562 28.35 19.34 -30.09
N LEU A 563 27.46 18.33 -30.00
CA LEU A 563 26.01 18.54 -30.00
C LEU A 563 25.54 19.32 -28.76
N TRP A 564 26.13 19.08 -27.58
CA TRP A 564 25.83 19.88 -26.40
C TRP A 564 26.25 21.34 -26.57
N ALA A 565 27.47 21.59 -27.04
CA ALA A 565 27.95 22.95 -27.33
C ALA A 565 27.07 23.65 -28.39
N GLN A 566 26.65 22.93 -29.43
CA GLN A 566 25.71 23.44 -30.43
C GLN A 566 24.35 23.80 -29.80
N THR A 567 23.82 22.97 -28.91
CA THR A 567 22.55 23.24 -28.21
C THR A 567 22.65 24.50 -27.36
N LEU A 568 23.79 24.74 -26.71
CA LEU A 568 24.03 25.98 -25.96
C LEU A 568 24.07 27.21 -26.87
N ARG A 569 24.51 27.06 -28.13
CA ARG A 569 24.52 28.14 -29.13
C ARG A 569 23.20 28.32 -29.89
N ASP A 570 22.19 27.50 -29.61
CA ASP A 570 20.82 27.80 -30.01
C ASP A 570 20.26 28.89 -29.08
N PHE A 571 20.33 30.14 -29.54
CA PHE A 571 19.88 31.30 -28.79
C PHE A 571 18.39 31.60 -28.95
N GLU A 572 17.75 30.96 -29.94
CA GLU A 572 16.31 31.06 -30.20
C GLU A 572 15.55 30.09 -29.30
N HIS A 573 16.03 28.85 -29.19
CA HIS A 573 15.41 27.78 -28.40
C HIS A 573 16.29 27.40 -27.21
N ARG A 574 16.30 28.27 -26.18
CA ARG A 574 17.25 28.16 -25.06
C ARG A 574 16.98 27.00 -24.10
N GLY A 575 15.73 26.56 -23.99
CA GLY A 575 15.32 25.49 -23.07
C GLY A 575 15.34 25.91 -21.61
N GLN A 576 15.66 24.98 -20.71
CA GLN A 576 15.69 25.22 -19.26
C GLN A 576 17.09 24.95 -18.70
N ALA A 577 17.57 25.80 -17.76
CA ALA A 577 18.90 25.65 -17.18
C ALA A 577 19.09 24.30 -16.47
N ARG A 578 18.02 23.76 -15.86
CA ARG A 578 18.03 22.46 -15.17
C ARG A 578 18.46 21.30 -16.06
N TRP A 579 18.23 21.36 -17.37
CA TRP A 579 18.65 20.29 -18.29
C TRP A 579 20.17 20.22 -18.41
N HIS A 580 20.81 21.38 -18.54
CA HIS A 580 22.28 21.48 -18.55
C HIS A 580 22.89 21.17 -17.18
N ALA A 581 22.21 21.57 -16.10
CA ALA A 581 22.61 21.20 -14.75
C ALA A 581 22.62 19.67 -14.55
N ASN A 582 21.61 18.97 -15.08
CA ASN A 582 21.54 17.51 -15.01
C ASN A 582 22.63 16.83 -15.85
N ALA A 583 22.86 17.31 -17.08
CA ALA A 583 23.95 16.84 -17.93
C ALA A 583 25.32 16.98 -17.24
N ARG A 584 25.59 18.13 -16.61
CA ARG A 584 26.79 18.36 -15.79
C ARG A 584 26.87 17.39 -14.61
N LEU A 585 25.79 17.24 -13.84
CA LEU A 585 25.76 16.36 -12.67
C LEU A 585 26.20 14.94 -13.02
N HIS A 586 25.59 14.36 -14.05
CA HIS A 586 25.91 12.99 -14.45
C HIS A 586 27.29 12.84 -15.09
N LEU A 587 27.77 13.84 -15.85
CA LEU A 587 29.14 13.83 -16.35
C LEU A 587 30.14 13.79 -15.18
N VAL A 588 29.93 14.62 -14.14
CA VAL A 588 30.78 14.62 -12.95
C VAL A 588 30.74 13.26 -12.24
N LEU A 589 29.56 12.65 -12.07
CA LEU A 589 29.43 11.33 -11.45
C LEU A 589 30.20 10.26 -12.25
N ASN A 590 30.04 10.24 -13.57
CA ASN A 590 30.74 9.29 -14.44
C ASN A 590 32.27 9.47 -14.35
N ARG A 591 32.77 10.71 -14.38
CA ARG A 591 34.22 10.98 -14.33
C ARG A 591 34.85 10.73 -12.97
N ARG A 592 34.10 10.86 -11.87
CA ARG A 592 34.57 10.40 -10.55
C ARG A 592 34.87 8.90 -10.56
N SER A 593 33.97 8.11 -11.14
CA SER A 593 34.19 6.67 -11.30
C SER A 593 35.35 6.37 -12.27
N ALA A 594 35.54 7.15 -13.34
CA ALA A 594 36.70 6.99 -14.23
C ALA A 594 38.04 7.20 -13.48
N ASP A 595 38.14 8.26 -12.69
CA ASP A 595 39.33 8.54 -11.85
C ASP A 595 39.60 7.38 -10.87
N ALA A 596 38.57 6.95 -10.12
CA ALA A 596 38.69 5.85 -9.16
C ALA A 596 39.09 4.53 -9.83
N TYR A 597 38.41 4.16 -10.92
CA TYR A 597 38.64 2.92 -11.66
C TYR A 597 40.06 2.84 -12.23
N LEU A 598 40.54 3.93 -12.87
CA LEU A 598 41.86 3.96 -13.49
C LEU A 598 43.00 3.92 -12.45
N ARG A 599 42.83 4.58 -11.30
CA ARG A 599 43.81 4.50 -10.21
C ARG A 599 43.89 3.10 -9.61
N ALA A 600 42.75 2.48 -9.33
CA ALA A 600 42.70 1.09 -8.85
C ALA A 600 43.28 0.11 -9.88
N MET A 601 43.15 0.42 -11.18
CA MET A 601 43.80 -0.34 -12.25
C MET A 601 45.31 -0.12 -12.27
N ALA A 602 45.80 1.11 -12.07
CA ALA A 602 47.23 1.39 -12.05
C ALA A 602 47.98 0.57 -10.99
N ASP A 603 47.37 0.33 -9.82
CA ASP A 603 47.98 -0.44 -8.71
C ASP A 603 48.30 -1.90 -9.06
N ARG A 604 47.66 -2.46 -10.08
CA ARG A 604 47.79 -3.88 -10.50
C ARG A 604 48.56 -4.07 -11.80
N HIS A 605 49.07 -3.00 -12.41
CA HIS A 605 49.80 -3.03 -13.68
C HIS A 605 51.25 -2.52 -13.56
N PRO A 606 52.16 -2.90 -14.46
CA PRO A 606 53.55 -2.42 -14.44
C PRO A 606 53.67 -0.90 -14.60
N GLN A 607 54.79 -0.34 -14.14
CA GLN A 607 55.00 1.10 -14.02
C GLN A 607 54.74 1.89 -15.33
N ASN A 608 55.14 1.37 -16.48
CA ASN A 608 54.93 2.01 -17.79
C ASN A 608 53.45 2.13 -18.17
N VAL A 609 52.62 1.16 -17.78
CA VAL A 609 51.16 1.18 -17.95
C VAL A 609 50.52 2.05 -16.88
N ALA A 610 50.91 1.86 -15.62
CA ALA A 610 50.39 2.61 -14.48
C ALA A 610 50.53 4.14 -14.65
N GLN A 611 51.67 4.61 -15.15
CA GLN A 611 51.88 6.04 -15.42
C GLN A 611 50.86 6.62 -16.41
N ARG A 612 50.51 5.87 -17.46
CA ARG A 612 49.54 6.28 -18.48
C ARG A 612 48.12 6.30 -17.92
N LEU A 613 47.76 5.29 -17.13
CA LEU A 613 46.46 5.22 -16.45
C LEU A 613 46.29 6.38 -15.46
N LEU A 614 47.32 6.69 -14.68
CA LEU A 614 47.30 7.82 -13.74
C LEU A 614 47.21 9.17 -14.45
N ALA A 615 47.91 9.34 -15.59
CA ALA A 615 47.80 10.54 -16.40
C ALA A 615 46.38 10.75 -16.96
N ALA A 616 45.75 9.69 -17.47
CA ALA A 616 44.34 9.73 -17.89
C ALA A 616 43.40 10.07 -16.71
N ALA A 617 43.63 9.48 -15.53
CA ALA A 617 42.85 9.76 -14.33
C ALA A 617 42.96 11.25 -13.90
N ASP A 618 44.17 11.83 -13.96
CA ASP A 618 44.40 13.25 -13.68
C ASP A 618 43.70 14.17 -14.70
N LEU A 619 43.59 13.75 -15.97
CA LEU A 619 42.83 14.48 -16.99
C LEU A 619 41.32 14.45 -16.72
N TYR A 620 40.76 13.30 -16.29
CA TYR A 620 39.35 13.24 -15.89
C TYR A 620 39.05 14.08 -14.64
N ARG A 621 40.01 14.22 -13.72
CA ARG A 621 39.88 15.17 -12.60
C ARG A 621 39.84 16.62 -13.10
N GLN A 622 40.68 16.96 -14.07
CA GLN A 622 40.62 18.28 -14.71
C GLN A 622 39.30 18.54 -15.44
N VAL A 623 38.69 17.51 -16.05
CA VAL A 623 37.33 17.60 -16.62
C VAL A 623 36.32 17.97 -15.53
N ILE A 624 36.35 17.29 -14.38
CA ILE A 624 35.47 17.57 -13.23
C ILE A 624 35.65 19.01 -12.76
N ASP A 625 36.89 19.48 -12.61
CA ASP A 625 37.17 20.84 -12.16
C ASP A 625 36.69 21.89 -13.18
N ALA A 626 36.93 21.65 -14.47
CA ALA A 626 36.52 22.54 -15.55
C ALA A 626 35.01 22.72 -15.64
N ILE A 627 34.24 21.61 -15.54
CA ILE A 627 32.78 21.64 -15.59
C ILE A 627 32.16 22.11 -14.27
N ASN A 628 32.80 21.86 -13.12
CA ASN A 628 32.28 22.35 -11.85
C ASN A 628 32.36 23.86 -11.71
N ALA A 629 33.35 24.48 -12.35
CA ALA A 629 33.51 25.93 -12.42
C ALA A 629 32.55 26.63 -13.42
N ALA A 630 31.68 25.89 -14.11
CA ALA A 630 30.66 26.47 -14.97
C ALA A 630 29.51 27.11 -14.18
N ASP A 631 29.08 28.29 -14.61
CA ASP A 631 27.83 28.89 -14.15
C ASP A 631 26.65 28.28 -14.91
N ILE A 632 25.79 27.57 -14.18
CA ILE A 632 24.61 26.86 -14.68
C ILE A 632 23.30 27.49 -14.18
N SER A 633 23.35 28.73 -13.69
CA SER A 633 22.17 29.45 -13.23
C SER A 633 21.23 29.85 -14.37
N ASP A 634 19.97 30.12 -14.04
CA ASP A 634 19.02 30.69 -15.01
C ASP A 634 19.53 32.03 -15.60
N GLN A 635 20.20 32.84 -14.79
CA GLN A 635 20.81 34.09 -15.25
C GLN A 635 21.85 33.84 -16.37
N ALA A 636 22.69 32.83 -16.22
CA ALA A 636 23.69 32.48 -17.23
C ALA A 636 23.08 31.80 -18.46
N LEU A 637 22.11 30.91 -18.27
CA LEU A 637 21.66 30.00 -19.33
C LEU A 637 20.35 30.41 -20.03
N ILE A 638 19.51 31.21 -19.38
CA ILE A 638 18.24 31.70 -19.91
C ILE A 638 18.34 33.16 -20.31
N GLU A 639 18.91 34.01 -19.44
CA GLU A 639 18.91 35.45 -19.63
C GLU A 639 20.11 35.94 -20.46
N SER A 640 21.21 35.19 -20.51
CA SER A 640 22.47 35.65 -21.08
C SER A 640 22.97 34.81 -22.26
N THR A 641 23.04 35.42 -23.44
CA THR A 641 23.73 34.84 -24.61
C THR A 641 25.22 34.60 -24.31
N ALA A 642 25.87 35.53 -23.62
CA ALA A 642 27.28 35.42 -23.24
C ALA A 642 27.52 34.28 -22.23
N GLY A 643 26.59 34.06 -21.30
CA GLY A 643 26.66 32.94 -20.35
C GLY A 643 26.58 31.58 -21.04
N ARG A 644 25.65 31.43 -21.99
CA ARG A 644 25.56 30.22 -22.83
C ARG A 644 26.80 29.99 -23.67
N GLU A 645 27.33 31.02 -24.33
CA GLU A 645 28.56 30.90 -25.12
C GLU A 645 29.76 30.51 -24.25
N HIS A 646 29.89 31.09 -23.06
CA HIS A 646 30.94 30.72 -22.10
C HIS A 646 30.80 29.26 -21.65
N LEU A 647 29.58 28.76 -21.42
CA LEU A 647 29.37 27.33 -21.14
C LEU A 647 29.73 26.46 -22.35
N ALA A 648 29.35 26.85 -23.57
CA ALA A 648 29.69 26.11 -24.79
C ALA A 648 31.21 25.96 -24.95
N GLN A 649 31.97 27.04 -24.74
CA GLN A 649 33.44 27.03 -24.76
C GLN A 649 34.04 26.12 -23.67
N ARG A 650 33.41 26.05 -22.49
CA ARG A 650 33.81 25.11 -21.44
C ARG A 650 33.54 23.66 -21.83
N ILE A 651 32.42 23.37 -22.48
CA ILE A 651 32.13 22.02 -22.99
C ILE A 651 33.17 21.62 -24.05
N GLU A 652 33.57 22.54 -24.92
CA GLU A 652 34.64 22.29 -25.91
C GLU A 652 35.97 22.01 -25.20
N ARG A 653 36.33 22.79 -24.17
CA ARG A 653 37.52 22.52 -23.36
C ARG A 653 37.47 21.17 -22.65
N VAL A 654 36.30 20.78 -22.15
CA VAL A 654 36.09 19.44 -21.59
C VAL A 654 36.32 18.37 -22.66
N ALA A 655 35.78 18.54 -23.86
CA ALA A 655 35.95 17.60 -24.97
C ALA A 655 37.44 17.42 -25.36
N GLU A 656 38.23 18.50 -25.33
CA GLU A 656 39.69 18.44 -25.54
C GLU A 656 40.41 17.61 -24.47
N LEU A 657 40.06 17.79 -23.20
CA LEU A 657 40.63 17.02 -22.09
C LEU A 657 40.25 15.54 -22.19
N GLU A 658 39.02 15.24 -22.60
CA GLU A 658 38.53 13.89 -22.87
C GLU A 658 39.33 13.22 -24.00
N ALA A 659 39.62 13.95 -25.08
CA ALA A 659 40.43 13.44 -26.18
C ALA A 659 41.87 13.13 -25.73
N GLN A 660 42.47 14.00 -24.92
CA GLN A 660 43.80 13.76 -24.34
C GLN A 660 43.80 12.55 -23.41
N ALA A 661 42.75 12.38 -22.60
CA ALA A 661 42.62 11.21 -21.73
C ALA A 661 42.50 9.93 -22.57
N ALA A 662 41.75 9.96 -23.67
CA ALA A 662 41.65 8.85 -24.61
C ALA A 662 43.00 8.48 -25.25
N ASP A 663 43.86 9.45 -25.54
CA ASP A 663 45.20 9.19 -26.08
C ASP A 663 46.15 8.54 -25.04
N GLU A 664 46.07 8.95 -23.78
CA GLU A 664 46.78 8.29 -22.68
C GLU A 664 46.28 6.85 -22.45
N LEU A 665 44.96 6.65 -22.50
CA LEU A 665 44.33 5.33 -22.44
C LEU A 665 44.75 4.44 -23.61
N GLN A 666 44.76 4.97 -24.84
CA GLN A 666 45.23 4.25 -26.02
C GLN A 666 46.69 3.80 -25.86
N SER A 667 47.54 4.68 -25.33
CA SER A 667 48.95 4.39 -25.04
C SER A 667 49.09 3.31 -23.96
N ALA A 668 48.24 3.34 -22.92
CA ALA A 668 48.19 2.29 -21.90
C ALA A 668 47.82 0.93 -22.50
N ALA A 669 46.78 0.87 -23.34
CA ALA A 669 46.34 -0.37 -23.98
C ALA A 669 47.42 -0.99 -24.90
N GLN A 670 48.18 -0.16 -25.62
CA GLN A 670 49.31 -0.60 -26.43
C GLN A 670 50.46 -1.13 -25.56
N ALA A 671 50.75 -0.47 -24.44
CA ALA A 671 51.77 -0.92 -23.49
C ALA A 671 51.40 -2.23 -22.77
N MET A 672 50.11 -2.52 -22.61
CA MET A 672 49.60 -3.80 -22.10
C MET A 672 49.72 -4.94 -23.13
N GLU A 673 49.67 -4.66 -24.43
CA GLU A 673 49.79 -5.66 -25.50
C GLU A 673 51.23 -6.09 -25.76
N ALA A 674 52.20 -5.22 -25.44
CA ALA A 674 53.63 -5.53 -25.56
C ALA A 674 54.16 -6.44 -24.44
N GLN A 675 53.30 -6.89 -23.52
CA GLN A 675 53.58 -7.76 -22.36
C GLN A 675 52.99 -9.14 -22.60
#